data_AF-A0A212FKW4-F1
#
_entry.id   AF-A0A212FKW4-F1
#
_cell.length_a   1.000
_cell.length_b   1.000
_cell.length_c   1.000
_cell.angle_alpha   90.00
_cell.angle_beta   90.00
_cell.angle_gamma   90.00
#
_symmetry.space_group_name_H-M   'P 1'
#
loop_
_entity.id
_entity.type
_entity.pdbx_description
1 polymer ?
#
loop_
_entity_poly.entity_id
_entity_poly.type
_entity_poly.pdbx_seq_one_letter_code
_entity_poly.pdbx_strand_id
1 'polypeptide(L)'
;MAEMGGLFSRRFLPTIFGCLFLLYVAEYIPSASAEGHCIWYGVCSQPTDIKKLNCLYNGTAKPIEDGTARQTLEKFCPDIAAGDVSCCDADQLKNFNANIGIALNLLNRCPTCVNNFLKHICALTCSPKQSEFLNPVKIEPYNATHQRITEVDYYLGATYMNVTFESCASVQMPSSNQLALDLMCGDYGAEFCTPQRLFDFMGDAADSLYVPFQINYISGDEPKDGFTPQNPSVLPCSVGLPGQPGCSCLDCLASCPAPPPAPPAPVPFTIAGADGYAVVMAIVFLIFSTLFLSGVYCCNQQENSVGVGSENNQEMTTNPTAVGWSIEQADGGEASFFEKLGADTETKLEDFFQWWGCIMASSPWIVLFFGLCFVVALGHGIKYMIVTTNPVELWASPNSRSRLEREYFDYHFRPFYRSEMLIISSKGLPDVEYKAPDGTVMQFGPVFNSQFLFDVLDLQNRIMGEFQTRVVRINPFSCLSVWGGPVSPGVVLGGFLSPGEPLTKSSKFHRANALILTFLVDNHHDKEKLKPALEWEKEFIKFMKNYTENEMPSYMDIAYTSERSIEDELDRESQSDVSTILVSYFIMFAYIAISLGRFTTCSRLLIDSKVTLGLGGVLIVLASVVCSVGLFGFFGVAATLIIMEVIPFLVLAVGVDNIFILVQTSQREPRRPDETIAQHIGRT
;
A
#
# COMPACT_ATOMS: atom_id res chain seq x y z
N MET A 1 -26.32 -31.74 92.51
CA MET A 1 -27.44 -32.46 91.87
C MET A 1 -27.17 -32.46 90.36
N ALA A 2 -26.23 -33.21 89.78
CA ALA A 2 -25.88 -34.63 89.95
C ALA A 2 -27.14 -35.53 89.96
N GLU A 3 -27.27 -36.32 88.90
CA GLU A 3 -28.19 -37.45 88.72
C GLU A 3 -29.69 -37.14 88.68
N MET A 4 -30.25 -36.95 87.48
CA MET A 4 -31.59 -37.45 87.06
C MET A 4 -32.06 -36.98 85.67
N GLY A 5 -31.20 -36.40 84.82
CA GLY A 5 -31.59 -35.98 83.46
C GLY A 5 -31.30 -36.98 82.33
N GLY A 6 -30.65 -38.11 82.63
CA GLY A 6 -30.02 -38.98 81.63
C GLY A 6 -30.92 -39.98 80.89
N LEU A 7 -32.21 -40.04 81.19
CA LEU A 7 -33.12 -41.06 80.62
C LEU A 7 -34.27 -40.52 79.76
N PHE A 8 -34.38 -39.20 79.56
CA PHE A 8 -35.45 -38.62 78.74
C PHE A 8 -35.02 -38.35 77.28
N SER A 9 -33.71 -38.27 77.00
CA SER A 9 -33.19 -37.83 75.70
C SER A 9 -32.93 -38.98 74.69
N ARG A 10 -32.97 -40.25 75.09
CA ARG A 10 -32.60 -41.39 74.22
C ARG A 10 -33.75 -42.17 73.58
N ARG A 11 -35.01 -41.87 73.90
CA ARG A 11 -36.18 -42.57 73.34
C ARG A 11 -37.18 -41.72 72.56
N PHE A 12 -37.09 -40.39 72.63
CA PHE A 12 -38.06 -39.50 71.97
C PHE A 12 -37.50 -38.66 70.80
N LEU A 13 -36.17 -38.63 70.60
CA LEU A 13 -35.58 -37.95 69.45
C LEU A 13 -35.77 -38.66 68.08
N PRO A 14 -35.76 -40.00 67.95
CA PRO A 14 -35.91 -40.63 66.64
C PRO A 14 -37.35 -40.59 66.10
N THR A 15 -38.35 -40.49 66.98
CA THR A 15 -39.78 -40.46 66.59
C THR A 15 -40.24 -39.07 66.14
N ILE A 16 -39.65 -38.00 66.70
CA ILE A 16 -39.96 -36.61 66.30
C ILE A 16 -39.24 -36.25 64.99
N PHE A 17 -38.00 -36.73 64.78
CA PHE A 17 -37.31 -36.55 63.50
C PHE A 17 -37.90 -37.40 62.36
N GLY A 18 -38.44 -38.58 62.65
CA GLY A 18 -39.11 -39.42 61.64
C GLY A 18 -40.42 -38.83 61.11
N CYS A 19 -41.21 -38.17 61.95
CA CYS A 19 -42.47 -37.54 61.53
C CYS A 19 -42.27 -36.17 60.83
N LEU A 20 -41.23 -35.41 61.20
CA LEU A 20 -40.91 -34.15 60.52
C LEU A 20 -40.29 -34.37 59.13
N PHE A 21 -39.57 -35.48 58.91
CA PHE A 21 -39.06 -35.83 57.58
C PHE A 21 -40.18 -36.26 56.61
N LEU A 22 -41.25 -36.90 57.11
CA LEU A 22 -42.40 -37.30 56.28
C LEU A 22 -43.36 -36.15 55.95
N LEU A 23 -43.41 -35.10 56.78
CA LEU A 23 -44.19 -33.89 56.47
C LEU A 23 -43.45 -32.91 55.55
N TYR A 24 -42.10 -32.88 55.58
CA TYR A 24 -41.32 -32.08 54.62
C TYR A 24 -41.26 -32.70 53.21
N VAL A 25 -41.51 -34.01 53.08
CA VAL A 25 -41.62 -34.70 51.78
C VAL A 25 -43.04 -34.64 51.20
N ALA A 26 -44.05 -34.20 51.97
CA ALA A 26 -45.44 -34.11 51.52
C ALA A 26 -45.82 -32.74 50.90
N GLU A 27 -44.94 -31.73 50.95
CA GLU A 27 -45.14 -30.41 50.30
C GLU A 27 -44.27 -30.21 49.05
N TYR A 28 -43.54 -31.23 48.60
CA TYR A 28 -42.96 -31.29 47.26
C TYR A 28 -43.65 -32.40 46.47
N ILE A 29 -44.94 -32.23 46.22
CA ILE A 29 -45.56 -32.79 45.03
C ILE A 29 -45.23 -31.78 43.93
N PRO A 30 -44.19 -31.99 43.10
CA PRO A 30 -44.21 -31.33 41.81
C PRO A 30 -45.49 -31.81 41.15
N SER A 31 -46.39 -30.88 40.85
CA SER A 31 -47.43 -31.09 39.85
C SER A 31 -46.76 -31.84 38.70
N ALA A 32 -47.26 -33.02 38.36
CA ALA A 32 -46.77 -33.77 37.23
C ALA A 32 -46.89 -32.87 35.98
N SER A 33 -45.79 -32.18 35.65
CA SER A 33 -45.61 -31.62 34.32
C SER A 33 -45.54 -32.84 33.41
N ALA A 34 -46.45 -32.90 32.45
CA ALA A 34 -46.52 -33.98 31.48
C ALA A 34 -45.11 -34.30 30.95
N GLU A 35 -44.76 -35.59 30.87
CA GLU A 35 -43.56 -36.02 30.17
C GLU A 35 -43.52 -35.32 28.80
N GLY A 36 -42.41 -34.64 28.50
CA GLY A 36 -42.26 -33.86 27.26
C GLY A 36 -42.66 -34.67 26.03
N HIS A 37 -43.43 -34.07 25.14
CA HIS A 37 -43.90 -34.68 23.90
C HIS A 37 -43.35 -33.94 22.69
N CYS A 38 -43.45 -34.57 21.51
CA CYS A 38 -43.08 -33.92 20.26
C CYS A 38 -44.14 -32.90 19.86
N ILE A 39 -43.77 -31.89 19.07
CA ILE A 39 -44.73 -30.98 18.44
C ILE A 39 -44.94 -31.29 16.95
N TRP A 40 -44.01 -32.02 16.35
CA TRP A 40 -44.09 -32.48 14.98
C TRP A 40 -43.43 -33.85 14.78
N TYR A 41 -43.79 -34.52 13.69
CA TYR A 41 -43.14 -35.73 13.21
C TYR A 41 -43.49 -35.97 11.74
N GLY A 42 -42.47 -36.06 10.89
CA GLY A 42 -42.62 -36.24 9.44
C GLY A 42 -42.82 -34.94 8.64
N VAL A 43 -42.75 -35.07 7.31
CA VAL A 43 -42.75 -33.95 6.35
C VAL A 43 -44.11 -33.83 5.64
N CYS A 44 -44.72 -32.65 5.73
CA CYS A 44 -46.02 -32.31 5.13
C CYS A 44 -45.88 -31.24 4.03
N SER A 45 -45.04 -31.53 3.03
CA SER A 45 -44.82 -30.69 1.85
C SER A 45 -44.83 -31.52 0.57
N GLN A 46 -45.18 -30.91 -0.57
CA GLN A 46 -45.05 -31.60 -1.85
C GLN A 46 -43.57 -31.80 -2.21
N PRO A 47 -43.22 -32.83 -2.99
CA PRO A 47 -41.85 -33.04 -3.43
C PRO A 47 -41.27 -31.84 -4.20
N THR A 48 -42.11 -31.10 -4.93
CA THR A 48 -41.77 -29.91 -5.71
C THR A 48 -41.54 -28.64 -4.88
N ASP A 49 -41.99 -28.61 -3.63
CA ASP A 49 -41.86 -27.43 -2.79
C ASP A 49 -40.39 -27.25 -2.38
N ILE A 50 -39.84 -26.05 -2.58
CA ILE A 50 -38.46 -25.71 -2.18
C ILE A 50 -38.36 -25.70 -0.64
N LYS A 51 -39.39 -25.19 0.04
CA LYS A 51 -39.48 -25.15 1.50
C LYS A 51 -40.25 -26.37 2.03
N LYS A 52 -39.60 -27.17 2.88
CA LYS A 52 -40.17 -28.38 3.48
C LYS A 52 -40.71 -28.08 4.87
N LEU A 53 -41.98 -28.38 5.10
CA LEU A 53 -42.73 -28.11 6.33
C LEU A 53 -42.97 -29.40 7.11
N ASN A 54 -43.04 -29.30 8.43
CA ASN A 54 -43.26 -30.44 9.31
C ASN A 54 -44.76 -30.68 9.55
N CYS A 55 -45.14 -31.94 9.72
CA CYS A 55 -46.50 -32.33 10.12
C CYS A 55 -46.70 -32.15 11.63
N LEU A 56 -47.82 -31.55 12.03
CA LEU A 56 -48.20 -31.45 13.45
C LEU A 56 -48.37 -32.85 14.06
N TYR A 57 -47.74 -33.07 15.21
CA TYR A 57 -47.80 -34.33 15.94
C TYR A 57 -47.55 -34.08 17.42
N ASN A 58 -48.55 -34.36 18.26
CA ASN A 58 -48.48 -34.14 19.71
C ASN A 58 -48.24 -35.43 20.51
N GLY A 59 -47.62 -36.44 19.89
CA GLY A 59 -47.36 -37.73 20.54
C GLY A 59 -45.99 -37.81 21.18
N THR A 60 -45.67 -38.97 21.77
CA THR A 60 -44.36 -39.23 22.38
C THR A 60 -43.26 -39.39 21.32
N ALA A 61 -42.01 -39.17 21.74
CA ALA A 61 -40.83 -39.41 20.92
C ALA A 61 -40.77 -40.86 20.42
N LYS A 62 -40.30 -41.06 19.19
CA LYS A 62 -40.21 -42.38 18.55
C LYS A 62 -38.78 -42.91 18.59
N PRO A 63 -38.59 -44.24 18.57
CA PRO A 63 -37.26 -44.83 18.45
C PRO A 63 -36.55 -44.33 17.19
N ILE A 64 -35.24 -44.08 17.31
CA ILE A 64 -34.42 -43.64 16.17
C ILE A 64 -34.30 -44.80 15.18
N GLU A 65 -34.62 -44.54 13.91
CA GLU A 65 -34.47 -45.53 12.84
C GLU A 65 -32.98 -45.83 12.57
N ASP A 66 -32.62 -47.12 12.58
CA ASP A 66 -31.27 -47.57 12.28
C ASP A 66 -30.93 -47.33 10.79
N GLY A 67 -29.73 -46.79 10.52
CA GLY A 67 -29.23 -46.51 9.17
C GLY A 67 -28.75 -45.07 8.99
N THR A 68 -29.16 -44.41 7.90
CA THR A 68 -28.72 -43.05 7.53
C THR A 68 -29.21 -41.98 8.51
N ALA A 69 -30.36 -42.19 9.17
CA ALA A 69 -30.89 -41.30 10.19
C ALA A 69 -29.96 -41.23 11.41
N ARG A 70 -29.57 -42.40 11.96
CA ARG A 70 -28.64 -42.46 13.09
C ARG A 70 -27.25 -41.91 12.77
N GLN A 71 -26.71 -42.19 11.58
CA GLN A 71 -25.44 -41.60 11.13
C GLN A 71 -25.49 -40.07 11.04
N THR A 72 -26.62 -39.50 10.63
CA THR A 72 -26.79 -38.04 10.53
C THR A 72 -26.87 -37.41 11.92
N LEU A 73 -27.57 -38.05 12.85
CA LEU A 73 -27.64 -37.62 14.25
C LEU A 73 -26.27 -37.73 14.94
N GLU A 74 -25.52 -38.80 14.76
CA GLU A 74 -24.17 -38.95 15.33
C GLU A 74 -23.20 -37.88 14.80
N LYS A 75 -23.37 -37.48 13.53
CA LYS A 75 -22.52 -36.46 12.89
C LYS A 75 -22.79 -35.05 13.39
N PHE A 76 -24.05 -34.65 13.54
CA PHE A 76 -24.43 -33.25 13.82
C PHE A 76 -25.01 -33.02 15.22
N CYS A 77 -25.68 -34.02 15.78
CA CYS A 77 -26.44 -33.93 17.02
C CYS A 77 -26.08 -35.09 17.98
N PRO A 78 -24.81 -35.23 18.40
CA PRO A 78 -24.35 -36.37 19.19
C PRO A 78 -25.11 -36.52 20.53
N ASP A 79 -25.53 -35.41 21.12
CA ASP A 79 -26.32 -35.39 22.37
C ASP A 79 -27.69 -36.09 22.21
N ILE A 80 -28.31 -35.99 21.03
CA ILE A 80 -29.58 -36.67 20.71
C ILE A 80 -29.32 -38.12 20.29
N ALA A 81 -28.25 -38.37 19.53
CA ALA A 81 -27.85 -39.72 19.14
C ALA A 81 -27.48 -40.60 20.36
N ALA A 82 -27.00 -40.00 21.45
CA ALA A 82 -26.73 -40.72 22.69
C ALA A 82 -28.00 -41.30 23.35
N GLY A 83 -29.18 -40.76 23.03
CA GLY A 83 -30.47 -41.32 23.41
C GLY A 83 -31.01 -42.36 22.42
N ASP A 84 -32.08 -43.05 22.82
CA ASP A 84 -32.76 -44.06 22.01
C ASP A 84 -33.97 -43.52 21.21
N VAL A 85 -34.45 -42.31 21.55
CA VAL A 85 -35.67 -41.72 21.00
C VAL A 85 -35.46 -40.30 20.47
N SER A 86 -36.17 -39.94 19.39
CA SER A 86 -36.16 -38.61 18.78
C SER A 86 -37.56 -38.20 18.29
N CYS A 87 -37.75 -36.90 18.07
CA CYS A 87 -38.96 -36.32 17.47
C CYS A 87 -38.82 -36.06 15.96
N CYS A 88 -37.91 -36.76 15.27
CA CYS A 88 -37.69 -36.57 13.84
C CYS A 88 -37.52 -37.90 13.10
N ASP A 89 -37.94 -37.94 11.83
CA ASP A 89 -37.80 -39.10 10.95
C ASP A 89 -36.63 -38.97 9.96
N ALA A 90 -36.41 -40.03 9.16
CA ALA A 90 -35.32 -40.07 8.19
C ALA A 90 -35.43 -38.98 7.09
N ASP A 91 -36.64 -38.62 6.68
CA ASP A 91 -36.87 -37.59 5.65
C ASP A 91 -36.61 -36.17 6.18
N GLN A 92 -36.99 -35.89 7.43
CA GLN A 92 -36.65 -34.65 8.13
C GLN A 92 -35.12 -34.53 8.29
N LEU A 93 -34.43 -35.61 8.66
CA LEU A 93 -32.97 -35.62 8.79
C LEU A 93 -32.25 -35.45 7.44
N LYS A 94 -32.81 -35.98 6.36
CA LYS A 94 -32.30 -35.77 5.00
C LYS A 94 -32.41 -34.30 4.58
N ASN A 95 -33.53 -33.66 4.87
CA ASN A 95 -33.73 -32.23 4.61
C ASN A 95 -32.80 -31.37 5.49
N PHE A 96 -32.66 -31.73 6.77
CA PHE A 96 -31.74 -31.09 7.70
C PHE A 96 -30.29 -31.12 7.19
N ASN A 97 -29.80 -32.28 6.75
CA ASN A 97 -28.44 -32.42 6.22
C ASN A 97 -28.21 -31.57 4.94
N ALA A 98 -29.22 -31.38 4.09
CA ALA A 98 -29.11 -30.52 2.92
C ALA A 98 -29.03 -29.03 3.30
N ASN A 99 -29.86 -28.59 4.24
CA ASN A 99 -29.93 -27.17 4.63
C ASN A 99 -28.72 -26.75 5.48
N ILE A 100 -28.23 -27.63 6.37
CA ILE A 100 -27.11 -27.29 7.26
C ILE A 100 -25.78 -27.13 6.51
N GLY A 101 -25.63 -27.76 5.34
CA GLY A 101 -24.41 -27.69 4.54
C GLY A 101 -24.01 -26.25 4.16
N ILE A 102 -24.99 -25.36 3.98
CA ILE A 102 -24.75 -23.95 3.66
C ILE A 102 -24.16 -23.22 4.87
N ALA A 103 -24.77 -23.36 6.04
CA ALA A 103 -24.27 -22.75 7.28
C ALA A 103 -22.87 -23.27 7.65
N LEU A 104 -22.62 -24.56 7.42
CA LEU A 104 -21.29 -25.14 7.64
C LEU A 104 -20.24 -24.54 6.70
N ASN A 105 -20.54 -24.31 5.42
CA ASN A 105 -19.59 -23.67 4.52
C ASN A 105 -19.15 -22.28 4.99
N LEU A 106 -20.00 -21.58 5.76
CA LEU A 106 -19.71 -20.25 6.32
C LEU A 106 -18.95 -20.34 7.66
N LEU A 107 -19.33 -21.27 8.54
CA LEU A 107 -18.86 -21.29 9.94
C LEU A 107 -17.77 -22.33 10.23
N ASN A 108 -17.46 -23.24 9.32
CA ASN A 108 -16.58 -24.41 9.57
C ASN A 108 -15.11 -24.07 9.88
N ARG A 109 -14.67 -22.81 9.77
CA ARG A 109 -13.36 -22.38 10.28
C ARG A 109 -13.27 -22.42 11.81
N CYS A 110 -14.40 -22.33 12.51
CA CYS A 110 -14.45 -22.42 13.97
C CYS A 110 -15.39 -23.56 14.41
N PRO A 111 -14.86 -24.75 14.72
CA PRO A 111 -15.65 -25.90 15.15
C PRO A 111 -16.48 -25.65 16.42
N THR A 112 -15.96 -24.83 17.35
CA THR A 112 -16.68 -24.46 18.58
C THR A 112 -17.94 -23.64 18.26
N CYS A 113 -17.84 -22.66 17.36
CA CYS A 113 -18.99 -21.89 16.87
C CYS A 113 -20.03 -22.81 16.23
N VAL A 114 -19.59 -23.70 15.32
CA VAL A 114 -20.49 -24.67 14.66
C VAL A 114 -21.18 -25.58 15.67
N ASN A 115 -20.47 -26.07 16.67
CA ASN A 115 -21.04 -26.91 17.72
C ASN A 115 -22.10 -26.15 18.53
N ASN A 116 -21.82 -24.91 18.93
CA ASN A 116 -22.81 -24.08 19.62
C ASN A 116 -24.04 -23.85 18.73
N PHE A 117 -23.82 -23.48 17.46
CA PHE A 117 -24.86 -23.26 16.45
C PHE A 117 -25.74 -24.50 16.23
N LEU A 118 -25.16 -25.69 16.15
CA LEU A 118 -25.93 -26.92 15.90
C LEU A 118 -26.88 -27.28 17.04
N LYS A 119 -26.55 -26.95 18.29
CA LYS A 119 -27.33 -27.39 19.47
C LYS A 119 -28.79 -26.96 19.44
N HIS A 120 -29.08 -25.69 19.12
CA HIS A 120 -30.47 -25.23 19.03
C HIS A 120 -31.17 -25.76 17.78
N ILE A 121 -30.49 -25.87 16.63
CA ILE A 121 -31.13 -26.44 15.42
C ILE A 121 -31.46 -27.93 15.62
N CYS A 122 -30.56 -28.70 16.23
CA CYS A 122 -30.77 -30.09 16.60
C CYS A 122 -31.97 -30.23 17.54
N ALA A 123 -32.06 -29.36 18.54
CA ALA A 123 -33.13 -29.44 19.52
C ALA A 123 -34.48 -28.98 18.98
N LEU A 124 -34.50 -27.89 18.21
CA LEU A 124 -35.65 -27.45 17.42
C LEU A 124 -36.20 -28.62 16.61
N THR A 125 -35.33 -29.34 15.89
CA THR A 125 -35.74 -30.35 14.91
C THR A 125 -36.11 -31.71 15.53
N CYS A 126 -35.31 -32.21 16.47
CA CYS A 126 -35.29 -33.62 16.86
C CYS A 126 -35.37 -33.89 18.37
N SER A 127 -35.36 -32.87 19.24
CA SER A 127 -35.35 -33.08 20.70
C SER A 127 -36.55 -33.92 21.15
N PRO A 128 -36.38 -34.91 22.04
CA PRO A 128 -37.50 -35.67 22.60
C PRO A 128 -38.41 -34.83 23.50
N LYS A 129 -37.98 -33.61 23.89
CA LYS A 129 -38.68 -32.71 24.81
C LYS A 129 -39.13 -31.40 24.15
N GLN A 130 -39.42 -31.42 22.85
CA GLN A 130 -39.79 -30.22 22.08
C GLN A 130 -40.91 -29.38 22.71
N SER A 131 -41.93 -30.02 23.28
CA SER A 131 -43.07 -29.30 23.89
C SER A 131 -42.70 -28.40 25.07
N GLU A 132 -41.52 -28.56 25.66
CA GLU A 132 -41.08 -27.71 26.78
C GLU A 132 -40.69 -26.29 26.32
N PHE A 133 -40.24 -26.12 25.07
CA PHE A 133 -39.63 -24.88 24.57
C PHE A 133 -40.10 -24.45 23.16
N LEU A 134 -41.00 -25.20 22.52
CA LEU A 134 -41.59 -24.84 21.22
C LEU A 134 -43.11 -24.70 21.31
N ASN A 135 -43.63 -23.65 20.69
CA ASN A 135 -45.06 -23.38 20.60
C ASN A 135 -45.50 -23.19 19.13
N PRO A 136 -46.30 -24.10 18.55
CA PRO A 136 -46.86 -23.91 17.21
C PRO A 136 -47.88 -22.75 17.18
N VAL A 137 -47.58 -21.68 16.44
CA VAL A 137 -48.43 -20.46 16.37
C VAL A 137 -49.43 -20.55 15.22
N LYS A 138 -48.95 -20.90 14.01
CA LYS A 138 -49.80 -21.05 12.82
C LYS A 138 -49.74 -22.46 12.29
N ILE A 139 -50.93 -23.03 12.10
CA ILE A 139 -51.16 -24.40 11.66
C ILE A 139 -52.16 -24.36 10.50
N GLU A 140 -51.82 -25.05 9.42
CA GLU A 140 -52.65 -25.14 8.22
C GLU A 140 -53.03 -26.59 7.90
N PRO A 141 -54.21 -26.85 7.31
CA PRO A 141 -54.55 -28.18 6.84
C PRO A 141 -53.70 -28.54 5.60
N TYR A 142 -53.01 -29.70 5.62
CA TYR A 142 -52.28 -30.23 4.46
C TYR A 142 -53.13 -31.22 3.68
N ASN A 143 -53.69 -32.22 4.37
CA ASN A 143 -54.59 -33.23 3.82
C ASN A 143 -55.71 -33.55 4.84
N ALA A 144 -56.66 -34.40 4.48
CA ALA A 144 -57.77 -34.78 5.37
C ALA A 144 -57.33 -35.36 6.74
N THR A 145 -56.09 -35.87 6.85
CA THR A 145 -55.55 -36.53 8.05
C THR A 145 -54.38 -35.79 8.70
N HIS A 146 -53.76 -34.82 8.01
CA HIS A 146 -52.52 -34.19 8.47
C HIS A 146 -52.61 -32.67 8.37
N GLN A 147 -52.10 -32.00 9.39
CA GLN A 147 -51.90 -30.56 9.46
C GLN A 147 -50.41 -30.26 9.39
N ARG A 148 -50.05 -29.10 8.84
CA ARG A 148 -48.66 -28.62 8.73
C ARG A 148 -48.47 -27.35 9.54
N ILE A 149 -47.26 -27.18 10.07
CA ILE A 149 -46.89 -26.00 10.86
C ILE A 149 -46.23 -24.97 9.93
N THR A 150 -46.70 -23.73 9.97
CA THR A 150 -46.16 -22.62 9.16
C THR A 150 -45.50 -21.53 10.00
N GLU A 151 -45.73 -21.50 11.30
CA GLU A 151 -45.06 -20.59 12.24
C GLU A 151 -44.93 -21.21 13.63
N VAL A 152 -43.77 -21.05 14.26
CA VAL A 152 -43.48 -21.54 15.61
C VAL A 152 -42.76 -20.47 16.43
N ASP A 153 -43.07 -20.39 17.72
CA ASP A 153 -42.26 -19.65 18.69
C ASP A 153 -41.26 -20.62 19.34
N TYR A 154 -39.99 -20.22 19.36
CA TYR A 154 -38.90 -20.98 19.98
C TYR A 154 -38.29 -20.20 21.13
N TYR A 155 -38.50 -20.70 22.34
CA TYR A 155 -37.97 -20.13 23.57
C TYR A 155 -36.53 -20.59 23.80
N LEU A 156 -35.58 -19.66 23.76
CA LEU A 156 -34.14 -19.92 23.93
C LEU A 156 -33.56 -19.08 25.07
N GLY A 157 -32.62 -19.69 25.81
CA GLY A 157 -31.86 -19.00 26.85
C GLY A 157 -31.11 -17.79 26.28
N ALA A 158 -31.26 -16.63 26.93
CA ALA A 158 -30.56 -15.41 26.54
C ALA A 158 -29.03 -15.60 26.66
N THR A 159 -28.60 -16.31 27.71
CA THR A 159 -27.19 -16.66 27.91
C THR A 159 -26.65 -17.54 26.78
N TYR A 160 -27.44 -18.53 26.33
CA TYR A 160 -27.08 -19.40 25.21
C TYR A 160 -26.95 -18.61 23.91
N MET A 161 -27.92 -17.75 23.59
CA MET A 161 -27.92 -16.93 22.38
C MET A 161 -26.70 -16.01 22.33
N ASN A 162 -26.36 -15.36 23.46
CA ASN A 162 -25.25 -14.43 23.52
C ASN A 162 -23.90 -15.13 23.30
N VAL A 163 -23.63 -16.22 24.02
CA VAL A 163 -22.36 -16.95 23.90
C VAL A 163 -22.22 -17.61 22.51
N THR A 164 -23.33 -18.10 21.95
CA THR A 164 -23.33 -18.65 20.59
C THR A 164 -22.98 -17.57 19.56
N PHE A 165 -23.61 -16.39 19.66
CA PHE A 165 -23.28 -15.23 18.83
C PHE A 165 -21.80 -14.83 18.96
N GLU A 166 -21.32 -14.61 20.20
CA GLU A 166 -19.92 -14.21 20.46
C GLU A 166 -18.92 -15.23 19.93
N SER A 167 -19.23 -16.53 20.05
CA SER A 167 -18.36 -17.59 19.54
C SER A 167 -18.20 -17.59 18.02
N CYS A 168 -19.17 -17.02 17.30
CA CYS A 168 -19.21 -16.96 15.84
C CYS A 168 -18.90 -15.55 15.28
N ALA A 169 -18.86 -14.52 16.12
CA ALA A 169 -18.83 -13.13 15.68
C ALA A 169 -17.60 -12.75 14.84
N SER A 170 -16.46 -13.39 15.09
CA SER A 170 -15.19 -13.11 14.39
C SER A 170 -14.85 -14.12 13.29
N VAL A 171 -15.73 -15.11 13.02
CA VAL A 171 -15.45 -16.17 12.05
C VAL A 171 -15.39 -15.59 10.64
N GLN A 172 -14.30 -15.87 9.92
CA GLN A 172 -14.08 -15.33 8.57
C GLN A 172 -14.54 -16.31 7.50
N MET A 173 -15.02 -15.82 6.37
CA MET A 173 -15.28 -16.65 5.20
C MET A 173 -13.96 -16.95 4.46
N PRO A 174 -13.66 -18.23 4.13
CA PRO A 174 -12.42 -18.59 3.43
C PRO A 174 -12.22 -17.92 2.06
N SER A 175 -13.30 -17.60 1.35
CA SER A 175 -13.27 -17.09 -0.02
C SER A 175 -13.12 -15.57 -0.14
N SER A 176 -13.69 -14.81 0.80
CA SER A 176 -13.78 -13.34 0.72
C SER A 176 -13.04 -12.60 1.84
N ASN A 177 -12.55 -13.29 2.87
CA ASN A 177 -11.95 -12.69 4.07
C ASN A 177 -12.89 -11.69 4.81
N GLN A 178 -14.19 -11.75 4.51
CA GLN A 178 -15.27 -11.05 5.22
C GLN A 178 -15.76 -11.90 6.40
N LEU A 179 -16.54 -11.31 7.30
CA LEU A 179 -17.09 -12.06 8.44
C LEU A 179 -18.28 -12.91 7.97
N ALA A 180 -18.44 -14.11 8.51
CA ALA A 180 -19.59 -14.95 8.20
C ALA A 180 -20.92 -14.25 8.54
N LEU A 181 -20.93 -13.43 9.60
CA LEU A 181 -22.09 -12.64 9.99
C LEU A 181 -22.46 -11.53 8.99
N ASP A 182 -21.55 -11.12 8.09
CA ASP A 182 -21.90 -10.19 7.01
C ASP A 182 -22.96 -10.78 6.07
N LEU A 183 -23.04 -12.12 5.98
CA LEU A 183 -24.04 -12.83 5.20
C LEU A 183 -25.19 -13.41 6.04
N MET A 184 -24.95 -13.64 7.34
CA MET A 184 -25.92 -14.29 8.24
C MET A 184 -26.75 -13.32 9.08
N CYS A 185 -26.60 -12.00 8.90
CA CYS A 185 -27.33 -11.00 9.67
C CYS A 185 -28.17 -10.04 8.81
N GLY A 186 -28.54 -10.48 7.60
CA GLY A 186 -29.33 -9.70 6.65
C GLY A 186 -28.73 -8.32 6.35
N ASP A 187 -29.60 -7.31 6.29
CA ASP A 187 -29.23 -5.93 5.95
C ASP A 187 -28.33 -5.25 6.99
N TYR A 188 -28.22 -5.80 8.20
CA TYR A 188 -27.41 -5.23 9.27
C TYR A 188 -25.91 -5.50 9.10
N GLY A 189 -25.53 -6.54 8.34
CA GLY A 189 -24.15 -7.03 8.24
C GLY A 189 -23.56 -7.40 9.61
N ALA A 190 -22.24 -7.69 9.68
CA ALA A 190 -21.61 -8.04 10.96
C ALA A 190 -21.49 -6.85 11.92
N GLU A 191 -21.42 -5.61 11.42
CA GLU A 191 -21.20 -4.41 12.23
C GLU A 191 -22.38 -4.08 13.15
N PHE A 192 -23.61 -4.16 12.63
CA PHE A 192 -24.82 -3.88 13.40
C PHE A 192 -25.54 -5.16 13.84
N CYS A 193 -24.88 -6.31 13.75
CA CYS A 193 -25.46 -7.57 14.19
C CYS A 193 -25.51 -7.63 15.72
N THR A 194 -26.66 -8.03 16.26
CA THR A 194 -26.83 -8.38 17.67
C THR A 194 -27.20 -9.86 17.77
N PRO A 195 -27.06 -10.50 18.94
CA PRO A 195 -27.53 -11.88 19.11
C PRO A 195 -28.97 -12.03 18.63
N GLN A 196 -29.89 -11.15 19.06
CA GLN A 196 -31.28 -11.23 18.64
C GLN A 196 -31.44 -11.11 17.11
N ARG A 197 -30.78 -10.14 16.46
CA ARG A 197 -30.87 -9.95 15.00
C ARG A 197 -30.38 -11.16 14.21
N LEU A 198 -29.32 -11.82 14.67
CA LEU A 198 -28.82 -13.05 14.06
C LEU A 198 -29.89 -14.15 14.09
N PHE A 199 -30.47 -14.41 15.26
CA PHE A 199 -31.49 -15.45 15.41
C PHE A 199 -32.79 -15.09 14.67
N ASP A 200 -33.21 -13.83 14.70
CA ASP A 200 -34.37 -13.35 13.93
C ASP A 200 -34.17 -13.60 12.43
N PHE A 201 -32.99 -13.28 11.88
CA PHE A 201 -32.66 -13.57 10.49
C PHE A 201 -32.66 -15.07 10.17
N MET A 202 -32.19 -15.91 11.10
CA MET A 202 -32.24 -17.37 10.95
C MET A 202 -33.67 -17.93 10.99
N GLY A 203 -34.63 -17.16 11.52
CA GLY A 203 -36.04 -17.52 11.62
C GLY A 203 -36.95 -16.84 10.60
N ASP A 204 -36.43 -15.89 9.83
CA ASP A 204 -37.20 -15.12 8.85
C ASP A 204 -37.45 -15.90 7.56
N ALA A 205 -38.68 -16.37 7.39
CA ALA A 205 -39.09 -17.10 6.21
C ALA A 205 -39.52 -16.21 5.04
N ALA A 206 -39.76 -14.91 5.26
CA ALA A 206 -40.14 -13.98 4.20
C ALA A 206 -38.91 -13.58 3.39
N ASP A 207 -37.81 -13.27 4.08
CA ASP A 207 -36.62 -12.68 3.47
C ASP A 207 -35.51 -13.71 3.16
N SER A 208 -35.67 -14.97 3.58
CA SER A 208 -34.74 -16.06 3.28
C SER A 208 -35.35 -17.21 2.49
N LEU A 209 -34.70 -17.60 1.39
CA LEU A 209 -35.04 -18.82 0.64
C LEU A 209 -34.67 -20.10 1.42
N TYR A 210 -33.76 -19.99 2.39
CA TYR A 210 -33.20 -21.12 3.12
C TYR A 210 -33.97 -21.44 4.41
N VAL A 211 -34.77 -20.51 4.91
CA VAL A 211 -35.64 -20.71 6.08
C VAL A 211 -36.99 -21.28 5.60
N PRO A 212 -37.35 -22.51 5.99
CA PRO A 212 -38.51 -23.20 5.41
C PRO A 212 -39.87 -22.66 5.91
N PHE A 213 -39.93 -22.15 7.15
CA PHE A 213 -41.13 -21.57 7.76
C PHE A 213 -40.72 -20.59 8.86
N GLN A 214 -41.65 -19.73 9.29
CA GLN A 214 -41.34 -18.65 10.22
C GLN A 214 -41.01 -19.22 11.61
N ILE A 215 -39.87 -18.85 12.17
CA ILE A 215 -39.45 -19.21 13.52
C ILE A 215 -39.21 -17.93 14.31
N ASN A 216 -40.02 -17.70 15.33
CA ASN A 216 -39.86 -16.53 16.20
C ASN A 216 -38.99 -16.92 17.39
N TYR A 217 -37.75 -16.44 17.42
CA TYR A 217 -36.82 -16.72 18.52
C TYR A 217 -37.08 -15.79 19.71
N ILE A 218 -37.60 -16.35 20.80
CA ILE A 218 -37.92 -15.61 22.03
C ILE A 218 -36.78 -15.80 23.02
N SER A 219 -36.02 -14.73 23.26
CA SER A 219 -34.90 -14.70 24.19
C SER A 219 -35.37 -14.52 25.64
N GLY A 220 -34.89 -15.39 26.54
CA GLY A 220 -35.09 -15.27 27.99
C GLY A 220 -34.53 -16.48 28.73
N ASP A 221 -33.99 -16.28 29.94
CA ASP A 221 -33.47 -17.39 30.77
C ASP A 221 -34.53 -17.95 31.74
N GLU A 222 -35.63 -17.21 31.95
CA GLU A 222 -36.72 -17.59 32.86
C GLU A 222 -37.94 -18.15 32.08
N PRO A 223 -38.70 -19.09 32.67
CA PRO A 223 -39.93 -19.60 32.07
C PRO A 223 -40.92 -18.48 31.73
N LYS A 224 -41.42 -18.48 30.49
CA LYS A 224 -42.35 -17.48 29.98
C LYS A 224 -43.49 -18.18 29.25
N ASP A 225 -44.72 -17.73 29.50
CA ASP A 225 -45.94 -18.27 28.88
C ASP A 225 -46.15 -19.78 29.08
N GLY A 226 -45.59 -20.35 30.16
CA GLY A 226 -45.65 -21.78 30.46
C GLY A 226 -44.60 -22.63 29.74
N PHE A 227 -43.72 -22.01 28.93
CA PHE A 227 -42.60 -22.65 28.27
C PHE A 227 -41.31 -22.38 29.03
N THR A 228 -40.43 -23.39 29.11
CA THR A 228 -39.11 -23.28 29.73
C THR A 228 -38.08 -23.08 28.62
N PRO A 229 -37.39 -21.93 28.55
CA PRO A 229 -36.41 -21.68 27.52
C PRO A 229 -35.31 -22.73 27.48
N GLN A 230 -34.95 -23.16 26.29
CA GLN A 230 -33.90 -24.14 26.13
C GLN A 230 -32.53 -23.49 26.31
N ASN A 231 -31.73 -24.01 27.24
CA ASN A 231 -30.39 -23.49 27.53
C ASN A 231 -29.34 -24.61 27.54
N PRO A 232 -28.92 -25.10 26.35
CA PRO A 232 -27.91 -26.16 26.27
C PRO A 232 -26.51 -25.63 26.59
N SER A 233 -25.61 -26.52 27.00
CA SER A 233 -24.22 -26.14 27.33
C SER A 233 -23.49 -25.53 26.11
N VAL A 234 -22.79 -24.42 26.32
CA VAL A 234 -22.02 -23.69 25.29
C VAL A 234 -20.57 -23.57 25.68
N LEU A 235 -19.70 -23.47 24.67
CA LEU A 235 -18.27 -23.25 24.85
C LEU A 235 -17.88 -21.89 24.24
N PRO A 236 -17.04 -21.08 24.92
CA PRO A 236 -16.50 -19.88 24.31
C PRO A 236 -15.54 -20.27 23.17
N CYS A 237 -15.37 -19.41 22.16
CA CYS A 237 -14.56 -19.75 20.98
C CYS A 237 -13.07 -20.02 21.29
N SER A 238 -12.56 -19.55 22.43
CA SER A 238 -11.20 -19.82 22.91
C SER A 238 -11.00 -21.26 23.43
N VAL A 239 -12.09 -21.99 23.67
CA VAL A 239 -12.07 -23.38 24.15
C VAL A 239 -12.51 -24.31 23.03
N GLY A 240 -11.69 -25.33 22.76
CA GLY A 240 -11.97 -26.33 21.74
C GLY A 240 -12.90 -27.44 22.23
N LEU A 241 -13.43 -28.21 21.27
CA LEU A 241 -14.11 -29.47 21.54
C LEU A 241 -13.13 -30.50 22.15
N PRO A 242 -13.62 -31.54 22.85
CA PRO A 242 -12.76 -32.58 23.41
C PRO A 242 -11.78 -33.15 22.37
N GLY A 243 -10.47 -33.02 22.62
CA GLY A 243 -9.41 -33.47 21.71
C GLY A 243 -9.02 -32.46 20.61
N GLN A 244 -9.57 -31.25 20.60
CA GLN A 244 -9.26 -30.19 19.64
C GLN A 244 -8.88 -28.87 20.36
N PRO A 245 -8.00 -28.05 19.78
CA PRO A 245 -7.74 -26.70 20.28
C PRO A 245 -8.94 -25.76 20.06
N GLY A 246 -8.96 -24.63 20.76
CA GLY A 246 -9.91 -23.55 20.50
C GLY A 246 -9.73 -22.94 19.11
N CYS A 247 -10.70 -22.12 18.69
CA CYS A 247 -10.67 -21.48 17.37
C CYS A 247 -9.47 -20.55 17.21
N SER A 248 -9.01 -20.38 15.96
CA SER A 248 -7.86 -19.54 15.64
C SER A 248 -8.09 -18.08 16.03
N CYS A 249 -7.03 -17.32 16.34
CA CYS A 249 -7.13 -15.89 16.65
C CYS A 249 -7.80 -15.06 15.54
N LEU A 250 -7.64 -15.48 14.27
CA LEU A 250 -8.30 -14.82 13.13
C LEU A 250 -9.82 -14.97 13.16
N ASP A 251 -10.31 -16.09 13.72
CA ASP A 251 -11.72 -16.45 13.77
C ASP A 251 -12.33 -16.22 15.17
N CYS A 252 -11.50 -15.92 16.18
CA CYS A 252 -11.86 -15.69 17.58
C CYS A 252 -10.84 -14.77 18.26
N LEU A 253 -11.20 -13.49 18.48
CA LEU A 253 -10.31 -12.52 19.13
C LEU A 253 -9.90 -12.92 20.56
N ALA A 254 -10.76 -13.65 21.27
CA ALA A 254 -10.46 -14.15 22.61
C ALA A 254 -9.32 -15.19 22.65
N SER A 255 -8.98 -15.78 21.51
CA SER A 255 -7.83 -16.70 21.36
C SER A 255 -6.50 -15.98 21.08
N CYS A 256 -6.52 -14.67 20.84
CA CYS A 256 -5.33 -13.93 20.44
C CYS A 256 -4.38 -13.68 21.62
N PRO A 257 -3.07 -13.91 21.45
CA PRO A 257 -2.10 -13.40 22.40
C PRO A 257 -2.09 -11.87 22.36
N ALA A 258 -1.74 -11.23 23.47
CA ALA A 258 -1.53 -9.79 23.48
C ALA A 258 -0.44 -9.42 22.44
N PRO A 259 -0.66 -8.37 21.63
CA PRO A 259 0.29 -7.98 20.60
C PRO A 259 1.64 -7.62 21.22
N PRO A 260 2.77 -8.01 20.60
CA PRO A 260 4.08 -7.57 21.08
C PRO A 260 4.14 -6.04 21.03
N PRO A 261 4.89 -5.40 21.94
CA PRO A 261 5.09 -3.96 21.88
C PRO A 261 5.67 -3.56 20.52
N ALA A 262 5.19 -2.43 19.98
CA ALA A 262 5.66 -1.93 18.69
C ALA A 262 7.20 -1.82 18.68
N PRO A 263 7.86 -2.20 17.57
CA PRO A 263 9.31 -2.06 17.49
C PRO A 263 9.68 -0.59 17.72
N PRO A 264 10.77 -0.32 18.47
CA PRO A 264 11.22 1.04 18.66
C PRO A 264 11.49 1.70 17.30
N ALA A 265 11.21 3.01 17.21
CA ALA A 265 11.48 3.77 16.00
C ALA A 265 12.94 3.58 15.54
N PRO A 266 13.21 3.58 14.21
CA PRO A 266 14.56 3.41 13.70
C PRO A 266 15.46 4.46 14.35
N VAL A 267 16.48 3.98 15.05
CA VAL A 267 17.48 4.85 15.67
C VAL A 267 18.15 5.67 14.58
N PRO A 268 18.30 6.99 14.76
CA PRO A 268 19.04 7.82 13.82
C PRO A 268 20.47 7.27 13.64
N PHE A 269 21.07 7.55 12.49
CA PHE A 269 22.45 7.15 12.20
C PHE A 269 23.39 7.62 13.32
N THR A 270 23.93 6.69 14.08
CA THR A 270 24.79 6.96 15.24
C THR A 270 26.11 6.21 15.11
N ILE A 271 27.19 6.87 15.50
CA ILE A 271 28.53 6.28 15.59
C ILE A 271 28.98 6.41 17.05
N ALA A 272 29.23 5.27 17.72
CA ALA A 272 29.62 5.21 19.12
C ALA A 272 28.68 5.99 20.09
N GLY A 273 27.38 6.05 19.79
CA GLY A 273 26.37 6.73 20.63
C GLY A 273 26.25 8.24 20.41
N ALA A 274 27.04 8.83 19.51
CA ALA A 274 26.87 10.21 19.05
C ALA A 274 26.19 10.24 17.67
N ASP A 275 25.64 11.41 17.30
CA ASP A 275 25.09 11.65 15.96
C ASP A 275 26.17 11.36 14.90
N GLY A 276 25.87 10.43 13.99
CA GLY A 276 26.83 9.95 13.01
C GLY A 276 27.27 11.03 12.02
N TYR A 277 26.42 11.99 11.68
CA TYR A 277 26.81 13.13 10.85
C TYR A 277 27.78 14.04 11.61
N ALA A 278 27.53 14.29 12.89
CA ALA A 278 28.44 15.09 13.71
C ALA A 278 29.84 14.45 13.82
N VAL A 279 29.91 13.12 14.01
CA VAL A 279 31.18 12.39 14.06
C VAL A 279 31.92 12.44 12.73
N VAL A 280 31.23 12.19 11.60
CA VAL A 280 31.84 12.27 10.27
C VAL A 280 32.37 13.68 10.00
N MET A 281 31.57 14.71 10.28
CA MET A 281 31.99 16.11 10.08
C MET A 281 33.16 16.50 10.98
N ALA A 282 33.22 15.99 12.21
CA ALA A 282 34.35 16.21 13.11
C ALA A 282 35.64 15.56 12.58
N ILE A 283 35.56 14.32 12.05
CA ILE A 283 36.70 13.65 11.42
C ILE A 283 37.18 14.45 10.21
N VAL A 284 36.27 14.87 9.33
CA VAL A 284 36.59 15.69 8.16
C VAL A 284 37.26 17.00 8.59
N PHE A 285 36.73 17.66 9.61
CA PHE A 285 37.30 18.90 10.15
C PHE A 285 38.71 18.69 10.74
N LEU A 286 38.94 17.59 11.46
CA LEU A 286 40.26 17.26 12.03
C LEU A 286 41.27 16.95 10.94
N ILE A 287 40.91 16.15 9.92
CA ILE A 287 41.79 15.88 8.77
C ILE A 287 42.12 17.18 8.06
N PHE A 288 41.13 18.02 7.75
CA PHE A 288 41.37 19.28 7.07
C PHE A 288 42.23 20.24 7.90
N SER A 289 41.95 20.36 9.20
CA SER A 289 42.72 21.24 10.10
C SER A 289 44.14 20.75 10.32
N THR A 290 44.37 19.45 10.42
CA THR A 290 45.73 18.88 10.55
C THR A 290 46.53 19.06 9.27
N LEU A 291 45.93 18.82 8.10
CA LEU A 291 46.56 19.10 6.81
C LEU A 291 46.87 20.60 6.65
N PHE A 292 45.92 21.47 7.03
CA PHE A 292 46.10 22.93 6.96
C PHE A 292 47.20 23.41 7.90
N LEU A 293 47.17 23.02 9.18
CA LEU A 293 48.17 23.40 10.16
C LEU A 293 49.54 22.79 9.86
N SER A 294 49.60 21.55 9.33
CA SER A 294 50.83 20.96 8.83
C SER A 294 51.38 21.75 7.65
N GLY A 295 50.53 22.16 6.70
CA GLY A 295 50.93 23.03 5.60
C GLY A 295 51.49 24.35 6.10
N VAL A 296 50.82 25.02 7.03
CA VAL A 296 51.29 26.28 7.63
C VAL A 296 52.59 26.09 8.41
N TYR A 297 52.72 25.01 9.19
CA TYR A 297 53.94 24.73 9.97
C TYR A 297 55.13 24.40 9.06
N CYS A 298 54.92 23.54 8.05
CA CYS A 298 55.95 23.20 7.07
C CYS A 298 56.36 24.42 6.23
N CYS A 299 55.43 25.29 5.84
CA CYS A 299 55.75 26.52 5.11
C CYS A 299 56.44 27.59 5.98
N ASN A 300 56.13 27.68 7.29
CA ASN A 300 56.79 28.62 8.20
C ASN A 300 58.22 28.20 8.59
N GLN A 301 58.57 26.92 8.49
CA GLN A 301 59.89 26.44 8.88
C GLN A 301 60.98 26.87 7.88
N GLN A 302 60.61 27.25 6.65
CA GLN A 302 61.53 27.70 5.60
C GLN A 302 62.13 29.10 5.88
N GLU A 303 61.55 29.93 6.74
CA GLU A 303 62.06 31.28 7.07
C GLU A 303 62.93 31.36 8.34
N ASN A 304 62.97 30.31 9.18
CA ASN A 304 63.61 30.40 10.52
C ASN A 304 65.02 29.78 10.63
N SER A 305 65.71 29.52 9.53
CA SER A 305 67.12 29.12 9.53
C SER A 305 68.05 30.22 8.97
N VAL A 306 67.98 31.44 9.52
CA VAL A 306 69.08 32.42 9.41
C VAL A 306 69.54 32.76 10.82
N GLY A 307 70.80 32.39 11.10
CA GLY A 307 71.41 32.38 12.42
C GLY A 307 71.52 33.75 13.07
N VAL A 308 71.30 33.73 14.39
CA VAL A 308 71.54 34.77 15.36
C VAL A 308 73.00 35.25 15.29
N GLY A 309 73.20 36.52 14.94
CA GLY A 309 74.45 37.25 15.07
C GLY A 309 74.18 38.63 15.68
N SER A 310 74.59 38.80 16.94
CA SER A 310 74.38 39.98 17.79
C SER A 310 74.90 41.29 17.16
N GLU A 311 74.02 42.26 16.90
CA GLU A 311 74.41 43.63 16.55
C GLU A 311 74.52 44.50 17.82
N ASN A 312 75.74 44.96 18.11
CA ASN A 312 75.97 46.14 18.95
C ASN A 312 75.83 47.40 18.07
N ASN A 313 75.01 48.33 18.54
CA ASN A 313 74.72 49.62 17.92
C ASN A 313 75.97 50.49 17.75
N GLN A 314 76.19 51.03 16.54
CA GLN A 314 76.86 52.32 16.34
C GLN A 314 76.45 52.99 15.02
N GLU A 315 75.66 54.05 15.16
CA GLU A 315 75.66 55.35 14.46
C GLU A 315 75.58 55.44 12.91
N MET A 316 74.42 55.97 12.46
CA MET A 316 74.21 57.18 11.63
C MET A 316 75.24 57.53 10.53
N THR A 317 74.81 57.55 9.25
CA THR A 317 74.78 58.73 8.34
C THR A 317 74.66 58.37 6.84
N THR A 318 73.78 59.12 6.15
CA THR A 318 73.83 59.63 4.75
C THR A 318 74.11 58.72 3.53
N ASN A 319 73.12 58.63 2.62
CA ASN A 319 73.28 58.39 1.17
C ASN A 319 74.15 59.49 0.50
N PRO A 320 74.65 59.37 -0.76
CA PRO A 320 74.43 58.34 -1.81
C PRO A 320 75.69 57.88 -2.61
N THR A 321 75.48 56.92 -3.53
CA THR A 321 76.24 56.61 -4.77
C THR A 321 77.69 56.07 -4.67
N ALA A 322 77.87 54.80 -5.09
CA ALA A 322 78.48 54.41 -6.38
C ALA A 322 79.35 53.11 -6.29
N VAL A 323 79.00 52.17 -7.17
CA VAL A 323 79.86 51.17 -7.86
C VAL A 323 80.34 49.94 -7.07
N GLY A 324 79.81 48.80 -7.52
CA GLY A 324 80.62 47.67 -7.98
C GLY A 324 80.84 46.56 -6.96
N TRP A 325 80.05 45.48 -7.05
CA TRP A 325 80.37 44.23 -6.40
C TRP A 325 80.21 43.06 -7.37
N SER A 326 81.36 42.43 -7.58
CA SER A 326 81.62 41.19 -8.28
C SER A 326 80.77 40.03 -7.77
N ILE A 327 80.51 39.13 -8.70
CA ILE A 327 79.96 37.79 -8.48
C ILE A 327 80.85 37.05 -7.48
N GLU A 328 80.36 36.83 -6.27
CA GLU A 328 80.77 35.75 -5.38
C GLU A 328 79.54 34.88 -5.07
N GLN A 329 79.48 33.81 -5.85
CA GLN A 329 79.01 32.46 -5.54
C GLN A 329 78.41 32.26 -4.13
N ALA A 330 77.08 32.13 -4.07
CA ALA A 330 76.37 31.57 -2.93
C ALA A 330 76.04 30.09 -3.23
N ASP A 331 76.77 29.22 -2.54
CA ASP A 331 76.50 27.80 -2.28
C ASP A 331 75.08 27.67 -1.70
N GLY A 332 74.19 26.81 -2.20
CA GLY A 332 74.28 25.37 -2.00
C GLY A 332 73.22 24.88 -1.00
N GLY A 333 71.94 25.22 -1.22
CA GLY A 333 70.82 24.53 -0.56
C GLY A 333 70.35 23.40 -1.47
N GLU A 334 70.59 22.14 -1.10
CA GLU A 334 70.10 21.00 -1.88
C GLU A 334 68.56 20.99 -1.89
N ALA A 335 67.97 21.29 -3.05
CA ALA A 335 66.53 21.11 -3.28
C ALA A 335 66.10 19.69 -2.89
N SER A 336 64.97 19.58 -2.20
CA SER A 336 64.40 18.31 -1.74
C SER A 336 64.19 17.35 -2.91
N PHE A 337 64.26 16.03 -2.69
CA PHE A 337 64.04 15.03 -3.75
C PHE A 337 62.71 15.26 -4.50
N PHE A 338 61.66 15.69 -3.78
CA PHE A 338 60.36 16.02 -4.36
C PHE A 338 60.38 17.33 -5.17
N GLU A 339 61.18 18.32 -4.78
CA GLU A 339 61.36 19.56 -5.55
C GLU A 339 62.17 19.31 -6.83
N LYS A 340 63.21 18.48 -6.75
CA LYS A 340 64.00 18.05 -7.92
C LYS A 340 63.15 17.21 -8.87
N LEU A 341 62.35 16.27 -8.34
CA LEU A 341 61.43 15.46 -9.14
C LEU A 341 60.31 16.32 -9.76
N GLY A 342 59.78 17.29 -9.01
CA GLY A 342 58.78 18.24 -9.49
C GLY A 342 59.32 19.09 -10.63
N ALA A 343 60.48 19.72 -10.45
CA ALA A 343 61.13 20.53 -11.47
C ALA A 343 61.50 19.72 -12.72
N ASP A 344 62.07 18.51 -12.56
CA ASP A 344 62.40 17.64 -13.70
C ASP A 344 61.14 17.16 -14.44
N THR A 345 60.04 16.92 -13.72
CA THR A 345 58.75 16.57 -14.33
C THR A 345 58.14 17.75 -15.09
N GLU A 346 58.21 18.96 -14.52
CA GLU A 346 57.74 20.20 -15.12
C GLU A 346 58.50 20.52 -16.42
N THR A 347 59.83 20.49 -16.39
CA THR A 347 60.65 20.73 -17.59
C THR A 347 60.38 19.67 -18.67
N LYS A 348 60.22 18.40 -18.30
CA LYS A 348 59.87 17.35 -19.27
C LYS A 348 58.48 17.52 -19.89
N LEU A 349 57.50 17.97 -19.11
CA LEU A 349 56.16 18.29 -19.59
C LEU A 349 56.21 19.50 -20.54
N GLU A 350 56.96 20.55 -20.17
CA GLU A 350 57.19 21.74 -21.00
C GLU A 350 57.83 21.37 -22.34
N ASP A 351 58.95 20.64 -22.33
CA ASP A 351 59.65 20.19 -23.54
C ASP A 351 58.72 19.35 -24.45
N PHE A 352 57.94 18.45 -23.85
CA PHE A 352 57.00 17.60 -24.59
C PHE A 352 55.87 18.42 -25.24
N PHE A 353 55.21 19.29 -24.48
CA PHE A 353 54.12 20.11 -25.00
C PHE A 353 54.62 21.16 -25.99
N GLN A 354 55.83 21.69 -25.80
CA GLN A 354 56.45 22.61 -26.74
C GLN A 354 56.76 21.93 -28.08
N TRP A 355 57.33 20.74 -28.03
CA TRP A 355 57.54 19.92 -29.22
C TRP A 355 56.22 19.58 -29.93
N TRP A 356 55.21 19.14 -29.19
CA TRP A 356 53.89 18.77 -29.73
C TRP A 356 53.17 19.98 -30.33
N GLY A 357 53.11 21.10 -29.62
CA GLY A 357 52.50 22.34 -30.06
C GLY A 357 53.17 22.91 -31.31
N CYS A 358 54.51 22.84 -31.40
CA CYS A 358 55.25 23.25 -32.59
C CYS A 358 54.89 22.39 -33.82
N ILE A 359 54.73 21.07 -33.65
CA ILE A 359 54.27 20.18 -34.72
C ILE A 359 52.84 20.53 -35.17
N MET A 360 51.92 20.72 -34.21
CA MET A 360 50.53 21.08 -34.52
C MET A 360 50.45 22.43 -35.26
N ALA A 361 51.26 23.41 -34.85
CA ALA A 361 51.29 24.75 -35.44
C ALA A 361 51.99 24.81 -36.80
N SER A 362 52.94 23.92 -37.08
CA SER A 362 53.67 23.88 -38.36
C SER A 362 52.88 23.21 -39.49
N SER A 363 51.87 22.38 -39.18
CA SER A 363 51.00 21.73 -40.18
C SER A 363 49.50 21.75 -39.83
N PRO A 364 48.86 22.93 -39.70
CA PRO A 364 47.51 23.07 -39.15
C PRO A 364 46.42 22.40 -40.00
N TRP A 365 46.54 22.46 -41.33
CA TRP A 365 45.52 21.87 -42.23
C TRP A 365 45.44 20.35 -42.14
N ILE A 366 46.58 19.68 -41.93
CA ILE A 366 46.63 18.22 -41.77
C ILE A 366 45.96 17.83 -40.44
N VAL A 367 46.28 18.55 -39.36
CA VAL A 367 45.70 18.32 -38.03
C VAL A 367 44.18 18.54 -38.04
N LEU A 368 43.71 19.65 -38.63
CA LEU A 368 42.27 19.94 -38.73
C LEU A 368 41.54 18.89 -39.58
N PHE A 369 42.15 18.40 -40.66
CA PHE A 369 41.55 17.35 -41.49
C PHE A 369 41.38 16.04 -40.72
N PHE A 370 42.44 15.54 -40.08
CA PHE A 370 42.36 14.31 -39.29
C PHE A 370 41.46 14.45 -38.07
N GLY A 371 41.49 15.62 -37.40
CA GLY A 371 40.58 15.94 -36.31
C GLY A 371 39.11 15.92 -36.75
N LEU A 372 38.79 16.50 -37.90
CA LEU A 372 37.44 16.45 -38.47
C LEU A 372 37.03 15.02 -38.83
N CYS A 373 37.92 14.24 -39.47
CA CYS A 373 37.66 12.83 -39.76
C CYS A 373 37.36 12.03 -38.49
N PHE A 374 38.11 12.28 -37.40
CA PHE A 374 37.88 11.66 -36.11
C PHE A 374 36.52 12.03 -35.52
N VAL A 375 36.16 13.32 -35.55
CA VAL A 375 34.86 13.80 -35.07
C VAL A 375 33.69 13.19 -35.84
N VAL A 376 33.79 13.13 -37.17
CA VAL A 376 32.74 12.53 -38.02
C VAL A 376 32.64 11.02 -37.77
N ALA A 377 33.78 10.32 -37.64
CA ALA A 377 33.80 8.88 -37.39
C ALA A 377 33.13 8.51 -36.06
N LEU A 378 33.46 9.23 -34.97
CA LEU A 378 32.83 9.00 -33.67
C LEU A 378 31.39 9.51 -33.62
N GLY A 379 31.12 10.68 -34.20
CA GLY A 379 29.79 11.28 -34.24
C GLY A 379 28.77 10.44 -35.01
N HIS A 380 29.20 9.60 -35.97
CA HIS A 380 28.32 8.65 -36.65
C HIS A 380 27.58 7.70 -35.69
N GLY A 381 28.17 7.41 -34.53
CA GLY A 381 27.59 6.54 -33.52
C GLY A 381 26.30 7.06 -32.89
N ILE A 382 25.99 8.36 -33.03
CA ILE A 382 24.71 8.97 -32.59
C ILE A 382 23.50 8.25 -33.21
N LYS A 383 23.64 7.72 -34.44
CA LYS A 383 22.55 6.98 -35.11
C LYS A 383 22.13 5.70 -34.35
N TYR A 384 23.05 5.11 -33.59
CA TYR A 384 22.82 3.88 -32.84
C TYR A 384 22.45 4.14 -31.37
N MET A 385 22.32 5.41 -30.98
CA MET A 385 21.94 5.78 -29.62
C MET A 385 20.50 5.38 -29.32
N ILE A 386 20.30 4.75 -28.17
CA ILE A 386 18.99 4.42 -27.63
C ILE A 386 18.73 5.37 -26.47
N VAL A 387 17.59 6.07 -26.47
CA VAL A 387 17.18 6.93 -25.36
C VAL A 387 16.18 6.18 -24.48
N THR A 388 16.45 6.11 -23.19
CA THR A 388 15.56 5.46 -22.21
C THR A 388 14.74 6.53 -21.46
N THR A 389 13.41 6.45 -21.56
CA THR A 389 12.46 7.31 -20.83
C THR A 389 11.73 6.59 -19.69
N ASN A 390 11.78 5.25 -19.65
CA ASN A 390 11.08 4.48 -18.62
C ASN A 390 11.73 4.72 -17.23
N PRO A 391 10.98 5.25 -16.25
CA PRO A 391 11.53 5.60 -14.95
C PRO A 391 12.06 4.38 -14.19
N VAL A 392 11.44 3.21 -14.34
CA VAL A 392 11.90 2.00 -13.66
C VAL A 392 13.31 1.62 -14.12
N GLU A 393 13.56 1.65 -15.43
CA GLU A 393 14.89 1.41 -16.01
C GLU A 393 15.94 2.46 -15.59
N LEU A 394 15.51 3.70 -15.34
CA LEU A 394 16.41 4.77 -14.90
C LEU A 394 16.79 4.67 -13.42
N TRP A 395 15.86 4.25 -12.56
CA TRP A 395 16.00 4.35 -11.10
C TRP A 395 16.30 3.01 -10.40
N ALA A 396 16.03 1.88 -11.04
CA ALA A 396 16.24 0.57 -10.44
C ALA A 396 17.27 -0.26 -11.22
N SER A 397 18.39 -0.59 -10.55
CA SER A 397 19.41 -1.48 -11.11
C SER A 397 18.80 -2.83 -11.53
N PRO A 398 19.21 -3.40 -12.68
CA PRO A 398 18.68 -4.67 -13.18
C PRO A 398 18.95 -5.83 -12.21
N ASN A 399 20.06 -5.78 -11.47
CA ASN A 399 20.45 -6.82 -10.51
C ASN A 399 20.00 -6.51 -9.07
N SER A 400 19.17 -5.48 -8.88
CA SER A 400 18.64 -5.18 -7.55
C SER A 400 17.63 -6.26 -7.12
N ARG A 401 17.59 -6.54 -5.81
CA ARG A 401 16.65 -7.50 -5.24
C ARG A 401 15.20 -7.20 -5.64
N SER A 402 14.79 -5.92 -5.56
CA SER A 402 13.44 -5.48 -5.92
C SER A 402 13.10 -5.75 -7.39
N ARG A 403 14.09 -5.64 -8.29
CA ARG A 403 13.90 -5.97 -9.72
C ARG A 403 13.70 -7.46 -9.91
N LEU A 404 14.54 -8.30 -9.29
CA LEU A 404 14.44 -9.76 -9.37
C LEU A 404 13.12 -10.28 -8.79
N GLU A 405 12.67 -9.73 -7.66
CA GLU A 405 11.38 -10.06 -7.05
C GLU A 405 10.21 -9.69 -7.96
N ARG A 406 10.27 -8.52 -8.61
CA ARG A 406 9.27 -8.09 -9.60
C ARG A 406 9.26 -9.01 -10.81
N GLU A 407 10.42 -9.34 -11.39
CA GLU A 407 10.49 -10.25 -12.54
C GLU A 407 9.96 -11.64 -12.21
N TYR A 408 10.25 -12.15 -11.02
CA TYR A 408 9.68 -13.40 -10.52
C TYR A 408 8.16 -13.32 -10.43
N PHE A 409 7.62 -12.22 -9.88
CA PHE A 409 6.18 -12.00 -9.79
C PHE A 409 5.53 -11.94 -11.18
N ASP A 410 6.06 -11.10 -12.07
CA ASP A 410 5.50 -10.87 -13.40
C ASP A 410 5.51 -12.16 -14.25
N TYR A 411 6.51 -13.03 -14.07
CA TYR A 411 6.59 -14.34 -14.74
C TYR A 411 5.49 -15.31 -14.28
N HIS A 412 5.18 -15.35 -12.98
CA HIS A 412 4.22 -16.32 -12.41
C HIS A 412 2.78 -15.82 -12.45
N PHE A 413 2.57 -14.51 -12.25
CA PHE A 413 1.25 -13.91 -12.03
C PHE A 413 0.82 -12.93 -13.11
N ARG A 414 1.67 -12.72 -14.14
CA ARG A 414 1.57 -11.64 -15.14
C ARG A 414 1.93 -10.28 -14.55
N PRO A 415 2.26 -9.28 -15.39
CA PRO A 415 2.52 -7.93 -14.92
C PRO A 415 1.33 -7.36 -14.16
N PHE A 416 1.63 -6.59 -13.12
CA PHE A 416 0.62 -5.87 -12.38
C PHE A 416 -0.19 -4.96 -13.31
N TYR A 417 -1.52 -4.91 -13.12
CA TYR A 417 -2.43 -4.12 -13.95
C TYR A 417 -2.11 -2.62 -13.90
N ARG A 418 -2.57 -1.89 -14.90
CA ARG A 418 -2.52 -0.42 -14.96
C ARG A 418 -3.81 0.12 -14.35
N SER A 419 -3.71 1.22 -13.61
CA SER A 419 -4.86 1.77 -12.88
C SER A 419 -5.11 3.22 -13.26
N GLU A 420 -6.34 3.52 -13.62
CA GLU A 420 -6.83 4.85 -13.92
C GLU A 420 -7.82 5.26 -12.85
N MET A 421 -7.42 6.22 -12.02
CA MET A 421 -8.15 6.59 -10.82
C MET A 421 -8.73 7.99 -10.97
N LEU A 422 -10.00 8.13 -10.57
CA LEU A 422 -10.67 9.41 -10.42
C LEU A 422 -11.09 9.56 -8.97
N ILE A 423 -10.70 10.67 -8.35
CA ILE A 423 -11.14 11.09 -7.02
C ILE A 423 -12.09 12.26 -7.23
N ILE A 424 -13.37 12.03 -6.95
CA ILE A 424 -14.46 12.98 -7.17
C ILE A 424 -14.94 13.43 -5.80
N SER A 425 -14.69 14.70 -5.46
CA SER A 425 -15.13 15.29 -4.20
C SER A 425 -16.24 16.31 -4.42
N SER A 426 -17.10 16.46 -3.41
CA SER A 426 -18.16 17.46 -3.44
C SER A 426 -17.63 18.83 -3.01
N LYS A 427 -18.07 19.89 -3.69
CA LYS A 427 -17.72 21.28 -3.37
C LYS A 427 -18.97 22.09 -3.04
N GLY A 428 -19.08 22.55 -1.79
CA GLY A 428 -20.19 23.42 -1.37
C GLY A 428 -21.56 22.74 -1.28
N LEU A 429 -21.63 21.41 -1.29
CA LEU A 429 -22.84 20.66 -0.97
C LEU A 429 -22.92 20.40 0.54
N PRO A 430 -24.11 20.50 1.15
CA PRO A 430 -24.32 20.13 2.55
C PRO A 430 -24.44 18.61 2.71
N ASP A 431 -24.26 18.15 3.95
CA ASP A 431 -24.56 16.78 4.36
C ASP A 431 -26.04 16.44 4.13
N VAL A 432 -26.31 15.17 3.82
CA VAL A 432 -27.66 14.65 3.52
C VAL A 432 -28.24 14.01 4.77
N GLU A 433 -29.40 14.48 5.21
CA GLU A 433 -30.13 13.88 6.33
C GLU A 433 -31.00 12.71 5.86
N TYR A 434 -30.80 11.52 6.42
CA TYR A 434 -31.62 10.34 6.19
C TYR A 434 -32.40 9.98 7.46
N LYS A 435 -33.71 9.77 7.31
CA LYS A 435 -34.60 9.33 8.40
C LYS A 435 -34.96 7.87 8.15
N ALA A 436 -34.43 6.99 9.01
CA ALA A 436 -34.73 5.58 8.95
C ALA A 436 -36.18 5.30 9.41
N PRO A 437 -36.79 4.18 8.97
CA PRO A 437 -38.17 3.82 9.33
C PRO A 437 -38.41 3.65 10.83
N ASP A 438 -37.35 3.39 11.60
CA ASP A 438 -37.35 3.27 13.06
C ASP A 438 -37.33 4.63 13.80
N GLY A 439 -37.29 5.75 13.05
CA GLY A 439 -37.20 7.10 13.58
C GLY A 439 -35.77 7.62 13.83
N THR A 440 -34.74 6.80 13.56
CA THR A 440 -33.34 7.21 13.68
C THR A 440 -32.96 8.19 12.58
N VAL A 441 -32.31 9.31 12.94
CA VAL A 441 -31.79 10.29 11.99
C VAL A 441 -30.29 10.07 11.80
N MET A 442 -29.88 9.75 10.58
CA MET A 442 -28.48 9.57 10.19
C MET A 442 -28.05 10.70 9.25
N GLN A 443 -26.83 11.21 9.43
CA GLN A 443 -26.24 12.19 8.52
C GLN A 443 -25.24 11.52 7.60
N PHE A 444 -25.48 11.65 6.30
CA PHE A 444 -24.61 11.19 5.24
C PHE A 444 -23.76 12.34 4.72
N GLY A 445 -22.55 12.03 4.30
CA GLY A 445 -21.69 13.00 3.65
C GLY A 445 -22.28 13.52 2.33
N PRO A 446 -21.78 14.65 1.84
CA PRO A 446 -22.32 15.38 0.70
C PRO A 446 -22.30 14.60 -0.62
N VAL A 447 -21.37 13.64 -0.77
CA VAL A 447 -21.28 12.78 -1.98
C VAL A 447 -22.44 11.81 -2.14
N PHE A 448 -23.21 11.56 -1.08
CA PHE A 448 -24.42 10.73 -1.14
C PHE A 448 -25.65 11.52 -1.63
N ASN A 449 -25.48 12.78 -2.02
CA ASN A 449 -26.53 13.53 -2.69
C ASN A 449 -26.94 12.81 -3.99
N SER A 450 -28.23 12.55 -4.16
CA SER A 450 -28.74 11.82 -5.32
C SER A 450 -28.31 12.41 -6.67
N GLN A 451 -28.31 13.76 -6.80
CA GLN A 451 -27.90 14.42 -8.04
C GLN A 451 -26.41 14.19 -8.30
N PHE A 452 -25.58 14.36 -7.28
CA PHE A 452 -24.14 14.11 -7.37
C PHE A 452 -23.84 12.67 -7.82
N LEU A 453 -24.54 11.67 -7.26
CA LEU A 453 -24.39 10.26 -7.65
C LEU A 453 -24.82 10.01 -9.11
N PHE A 454 -25.91 10.64 -9.58
CA PHE A 454 -26.34 10.52 -10.98
C PHE A 454 -25.33 11.14 -11.95
N ASP A 455 -24.74 12.29 -11.61
CA ASP A 455 -23.73 12.92 -12.46
C ASP A 455 -22.43 12.11 -12.52
N VAL A 456 -22.03 11.50 -11.39
CA VAL A 456 -20.88 10.58 -11.34
C VAL A 456 -21.15 9.31 -12.16
N LEU A 457 -22.38 8.78 -12.10
CA LEU A 457 -22.78 7.63 -12.91
C LEU A 457 -22.78 7.96 -14.41
N ASP A 458 -23.26 9.14 -14.81
CA ASP A 458 -23.20 9.61 -16.20
C ASP A 458 -21.74 9.72 -16.68
N LEU A 459 -20.85 10.29 -15.86
CA LEU A 459 -19.42 10.36 -16.15
C LEU A 459 -18.82 8.96 -16.34
N GLN A 460 -19.09 8.03 -15.43
CA GLN A 460 -18.61 6.64 -15.52
C GLN A 460 -19.06 5.97 -16.83
N ASN A 461 -20.33 6.09 -17.18
CA ASN A 461 -20.89 5.47 -18.39
C ASN A 461 -20.27 6.05 -19.67
N ARG A 462 -20.02 7.36 -19.71
CA ARG A 462 -19.34 8.01 -20.83
C ARG A 462 -17.91 7.52 -21.00
N ILE A 463 -17.16 7.34 -19.91
CA ILE A 463 -15.79 6.79 -19.93
C ILE A 463 -15.78 5.35 -20.46
N MET A 464 -16.73 4.52 -20.01
CA MET A 464 -16.85 3.12 -20.46
C MET A 464 -17.30 2.99 -21.93
N GLY A 465 -17.72 4.09 -22.58
CA GLY A 465 -18.26 4.05 -23.94
C GLY A 465 -19.60 3.32 -24.05
N GLU A 466 -20.22 2.98 -22.91
CA GLU A 466 -21.49 2.27 -22.87
C GLU A 466 -22.65 3.27 -22.86
N PHE A 467 -23.06 3.71 -24.06
CA PHE A 467 -24.41 4.24 -24.29
C PHE A 467 -25.41 3.09 -24.34
N GLN A 468 -25.45 2.23 -23.32
CA GLN A 468 -26.34 1.08 -23.32
C GLN A 468 -27.26 1.12 -22.11
N THR A 469 -28.52 1.38 -22.45
CA THR A 469 -29.77 1.08 -21.75
C THR A 469 -29.89 -0.39 -21.34
N ARG A 470 -28.86 -0.99 -20.73
CA ARG A 470 -29.10 -2.04 -19.76
C ARG A 470 -29.60 -1.31 -18.52
N VAL A 471 -30.92 -1.36 -18.35
CA VAL A 471 -31.48 -1.42 -17.00
C VAL A 471 -30.78 -2.60 -16.34
N VAL A 472 -29.67 -2.34 -15.66
CA VAL A 472 -29.13 -3.27 -14.69
C VAL A 472 -30.27 -3.38 -13.69
N ARG A 473 -31.01 -4.49 -13.76
CA ARG A 473 -31.81 -4.89 -12.61
C ARG A 473 -30.78 -5.15 -11.53
N ILE A 474 -30.46 -4.11 -10.76
CA ILE A 474 -29.86 -4.26 -9.44
C ILE A 474 -30.84 -5.19 -8.76
N ASN A 475 -30.44 -6.44 -8.60
CA ASN A 475 -31.14 -7.29 -7.66
C ASN A 475 -30.92 -6.58 -6.32
N PRO A 476 -31.95 -5.99 -5.69
CA PRO A 476 -31.75 -5.24 -4.45
C PRO A 476 -31.13 -6.10 -3.33
N PHE A 477 -31.11 -7.42 -3.52
CA PHE A 477 -30.51 -8.41 -2.64
C PHE A 477 -29.05 -8.81 -3.00
N SER A 478 -28.42 -8.21 -4.01
CA SER A 478 -27.04 -8.52 -4.40
C SER A 478 -26.18 -7.27 -4.45
N CYS A 479 -25.40 -7.04 -3.38
CA CYS A 479 -24.38 -5.99 -3.29
C CYS A 479 -23.07 -6.34 -4.04
N LEU A 480 -23.12 -7.21 -5.05
CA LEU A 480 -21.99 -7.56 -5.89
C LEU A 480 -21.89 -6.57 -7.06
N SER A 481 -20.66 -6.31 -7.51
CA SER A 481 -20.41 -5.54 -8.72
C SER A 481 -20.89 -6.29 -9.97
N VAL A 482 -20.96 -5.59 -11.10
CA VAL A 482 -21.32 -6.15 -12.41
C VAL A 482 -20.40 -7.29 -12.86
N TRP A 483 -19.15 -7.31 -12.39
CA TRP A 483 -18.18 -8.38 -12.66
C TRP A 483 -18.31 -9.57 -11.68
N GLY A 484 -19.24 -9.51 -10.72
CA GLY A 484 -19.61 -10.62 -9.85
C GLY A 484 -18.83 -10.73 -8.53
N GLY A 485 -17.96 -9.77 -8.20
CA GLY A 485 -17.28 -9.74 -6.90
C GLY A 485 -17.62 -8.54 -6.02
N PRO A 486 -17.21 -8.60 -4.73
CA PRO A 486 -17.53 -7.59 -3.74
C PRO A 486 -16.71 -6.31 -3.94
N VAL A 487 -17.30 -5.16 -3.61
CA VAL A 487 -16.62 -3.87 -3.61
C VAL A 487 -16.42 -3.44 -2.16
N SER A 488 -15.16 -3.34 -1.74
CA SER A 488 -14.85 -2.86 -0.39
C SER A 488 -15.09 -1.35 -0.29
N PRO A 489 -15.83 -0.86 0.72
CA PRO A 489 -16.10 0.57 0.88
C PRO A 489 -14.85 1.44 0.94
N GLY A 490 -13.75 0.93 1.53
CA GLY A 490 -12.48 1.65 1.64
C GLY A 490 -11.73 1.87 0.32
N VAL A 491 -12.15 1.22 -0.77
CA VAL A 491 -11.58 1.39 -2.11
C VAL A 491 -12.35 2.44 -2.93
N VAL A 492 -13.64 2.64 -2.63
CA VAL A 492 -14.54 3.51 -3.41
C VAL A 492 -14.96 4.79 -2.69
N LEU A 493 -14.76 4.88 -1.38
CA LEU A 493 -15.08 6.06 -0.58
C LEU A 493 -13.81 6.67 0.01
N GLY A 494 -13.82 7.99 0.17
CA GLY A 494 -12.73 8.76 0.78
C GLY A 494 -13.24 9.87 1.70
N GLY A 495 -12.35 10.37 2.58
CA GLY A 495 -12.64 11.52 3.43
C GLY A 495 -13.55 11.26 4.63
N PHE A 496 -13.80 10.00 4.99
CA PHE A 496 -14.63 9.62 6.15
C PHE A 496 -13.86 9.44 7.47
N LEU A 497 -12.52 9.47 7.44
CA LEU A 497 -11.64 9.32 8.61
C LEU A 497 -11.19 10.67 9.15
N SER A 498 -11.09 10.78 10.47
CA SER A 498 -10.45 11.94 11.11
C SER A 498 -8.91 11.84 11.00
N PRO A 499 -8.15 12.97 11.00
CA PRO A 499 -6.69 12.91 10.95
C PRO A 499 -6.11 12.05 12.09
N GLY A 500 -5.38 10.99 11.74
CA GLY A 500 -4.76 10.06 12.69
C GLY A 500 -5.63 8.85 13.09
N GLU A 501 -6.86 8.74 12.59
CA GLU A 501 -7.72 7.58 12.81
C GLU A 501 -7.33 6.42 11.85
N PRO A 502 -7.06 5.20 12.34
CA PRO A 502 -6.75 4.07 11.48
C PRO A 502 -8.01 3.59 10.75
N LEU A 503 -7.83 3.10 9.51
CA LEU A 503 -8.89 2.45 8.77
C LEU A 503 -9.27 1.14 9.49
N THR A 504 -10.50 1.06 9.98
CA THR A 504 -11.03 -0.13 10.65
C THR A 504 -12.32 -0.58 9.95
N LYS A 505 -12.74 -1.83 10.18
CA LYS A 505 -13.98 -2.36 9.58
C LYS A 505 -15.24 -1.62 10.06
N SER A 506 -15.19 -0.93 11.20
CA SER A 506 -16.26 -0.10 11.78
C SER A 506 -16.10 1.40 11.48
N SER A 507 -15.31 1.76 10.47
CA SER A 507 -15.16 3.15 10.05
C SER A 507 -16.48 3.68 9.48
N LYS A 508 -16.79 4.95 9.75
CA LYS A 508 -18.08 5.57 9.41
C LYS A 508 -18.15 5.96 7.93
N PHE A 509 -18.25 4.97 7.04
CA PHE A 509 -18.29 5.17 5.58
C PHE A 509 -19.42 6.10 5.11
N HIS A 510 -20.53 6.17 5.83
CA HIS A 510 -21.64 7.09 5.54
C HIS A 510 -21.22 8.58 5.59
N ARG A 511 -20.09 8.93 6.20
CA ARG A 511 -19.55 10.30 6.28
C ARG A 511 -18.54 10.63 5.19
N ALA A 512 -18.49 9.84 4.12
CA ALA A 512 -17.54 10.07 3.03
C ALA A 512 -17.76 11.43 2.34
N ASN A 513 -16.66 12.07 1.95
CA ASN A 513 -16.64 13.38 1.25
C ASN A 513 -16.09 13.27 -0.17
N ALA A 514 -15.58 12.10 -0.55
CA ALA A 514 -15.10 11.80 -1.90
C ALA A 514 -15.52 10.40 -2.33
N LEU A 515 -15.75 10.25 -3.63
CA LEU A 515 -15.92 8.98 -4.32
C LEU A 515 -14.67 8.69 -5.14
N ILE A 516 -14.27 7.43 -5.19
CA ILE A 516 -13.11 6.96 -5.95
C ILE A 516 -13.62 5.99 -7.01
N LEU A 517 -13.42 6.34 -8.28
CA LEU A 517 -13.59 5.42 -9.40
C LEU A 517 -12.21 4.91 -9.80
N THR A 518 -12.08 3.61 -9.99
CA THR A 518 -10.85 2.99 -10.47
C THR A 518 -11.18 2.08 -11.63
N PHE A 519 -10.64 2.42 -12.79
CA PHE A 519 -10.61 1.56 -13.96
C PHE A 519 -9.31 0.76 -13.89
N LEU A 520 -9.38 -0.51 -14.31
CA LEU A 520 -8.25 -1.43 -14.32
C LEU A 520 -8.03 -1.88 -15.75
N VAL A 521 -6.84 -1.65 -16.26
CA VAL A 521 -6.43 -2.03 -17.62
C VAL A 521 -5.33 -3.09 -17.56
N ASP A 522 -5.44 -4.10 -18.40
CA ASP A 522 -4.45 -5.17 -18.47
C ASP A 522 -3.08 -4.65 -18.90
N ASN A 523 -2.03 -5.06 -18.18
CA ASN A 523 -0.67 -4.67 -18.45
C ASN A 523 0.11 -5.77 -19.19
N HIS A 524 1.06 -5.35 -20.02
CA HIS A 524 1.87 -6.24 -20.84
C HIS A 524 3.33 -5.76 -20.92
N HIS A 525 4.28 -6.69 -20.78
CA HIS A 525 5.70 -6.40 -21.05
C HIS A 525 5.98 -6.12 -22.53
N ASP A 526 5.23 -6.77 -23.42
CA ASP A 526 5.36 -6.58 -24.86
C ASP A 526 4.75 -5.23 -25.25
N LYS A 527 5.61 -4.31 -25.72
CA LYS A 527 5.23 -2.96 -26.14
C LYS A 527 4.17 -2.98 -27.24
N GLU A 528 4.14 -3.99 -28.11
CA GLU A 528 3.14 -4.07 -29.18
C GLU A 528 1.74 -4.36 -28.62
N LYS A 529 1.65 -5.23 -27.61
CA LYS A 529 0.39 -5.54 -26.93
C LYS A 529 -0.08 -4.43 -26.01
N LEU A 530 0.84 -3.58 -25.55
CA LEU A 530 0.56 -2.44 -24.68
C LEU A 530 0.01 -1.22 -25.44
N LYS A 531 0.24 -1.11 -26.76
CA LYS A 531 -0.21 0.04 -27.57
C LYS A 531 -1.70 0.38 -27.43
N PRO A 532 -2.64 -0.59 -27.52
CA PRO A 532 -4.06 -0.27 -27.40
C PRO A 532 -4.43 0.32 -26.03
N ALA A 533 -3.80 -0.17 -24.96
CA ALA A 533 -4.00 0.37 -23.61
C ALA A 533 -3.50 1.83 -23.53
N LEU A 534 -2.31 2.11 -24.06
CA LEU A 534 -1.77 3.47 -24.10
C LEU A 534 -2.65 4.41 -24.94
N GLU A 535 -3.17 3.96 -26.09
CA GLU A 535 -4.08 4.75 -26.93
C GLU A 535 -5.39 5.07 -26.19
N TRP A 536 -5.97 4.08 -25.50
CA TRP A 536 -7.17 4.29 -24.69
C TRP A 536 -6.91 5.26 -23.53
N GLU A 537 -5.83 5.08 -22.78
CA GLU A 537 -5.42 5.99 -21.70
C GLU A 537 -5.23 7.43 -22.19
N LYS A 538 -4.71 7.62 -23.41
CA LYS A 538 -4.52 8.94 -24.02
C LYS A 538 -5.87 9.61 -24.32
N GLU A 539 -6.80 8.89 -24.92
CA GLU A 539 -8.15 9.42 -25.19
C GLU A 539 -8.93 9.62 -23.89
N PHE A 540 -8.73 8.77 -22.87
CA PHE A 540 -9.26 8.97 -21.52
C PHE A 540 -8.80 10.30 -20.91
N ILE A 541 -7.48 10.58 -20.89
CA ILE A 541 -6.95 11.85 -20.37
C ILE A 541 -7.53 13.04 -21.15
N LYS A 542 -7.61 12.93 -22.48
CA LYS A 542 -8.16 13.99 -23.34
C LYS A 542 -9.65 14.24 -23.05
N PHE A 543 -10.42 13.17 -22.86
CA PHE A 543 -11.82 13.24 -22.47
C PHE A 543 -11.97 13.93 -21.10
N MET A 544 -11.17 13.52 -20.10
CA MET A 544 -11.21 14.09 -18.75
C MET A 544 -10.83 15.57 -18.75
N LYS A 545 -9.79 15.98 -19.50
CA LYS A 545 -9.43 17.39 -19.68
C LYS A 545 -10.62 18.19 -20.23
N ASN A 546 -11.24 17.71 -21.31
CA ASN A 546 -12.40 18.39 -21.91
C ASN A 546 -13.60 18.45 -20.94
N TYR A 547 -13.87 17.38 -20.19
CA TYR A 547 -14.95 17.34 -19.22
C TYR A 547 -14.72 18.33 -18.07
N THR A 548 -13.53 18.35 -17.48
CA THR A 548 -13.18 19.27 -16.37
C THR A 548 -13.24 20.73 -16.79
N GLU A 549 -12.85 21.06 -18.03
CA GLU A 549 -12.84 22.45 -18.52
C GLU A 549 -14.23 22.95 -18.95
N ASN A 550 -15.05 22.09 -19.56
CA ASN A 550 -16.27 22.54 -20.26
C ASN A 550 -17.59 22.01 -19.67
N GLU A 551 -17.59 20.84 -19.01
CA GLU A 551 -18.83 20.13 -18.64
C GLU A 551 -19.00 19.92 -17.13
N MET A 552 -17.93 20.06 -16.34
CA MET A 552 -17.93 19.75 -14.91
C MET A 552 -18.87 20.69 -14.11
N PRO A 553 -19.79 20.13 -13.30
CA PRO A 553 -20.65 20.94 -12.43
C PRO A 553 -19.87 21.71 -11.36
N SER A 554 -20.37 22.88 -10.94
CA SER A 554 -19.70 23.75 -9.95
C SER A 554 -19.59 23.15 -8.54
N TYR A 555 -20.42 22.16 -8.24
CA TYR A 555 -20.45 21.45 -6.96
C TYR A 555 -19.61 20.17 -6.93
N MET A 556 -18.81 19.94 -7.97
CA MET A 556 -17.95 18.78 -8.12
C MET A 556 -16.49 19.24 -8.32
N ASP A 557 -15.55 18.51 -7.76
CA ASP A 557 -14.12 18.69 -7.98
C ASP A 557 -13.47 17.33 -8.24
N ILE A 558 -12.78 17.21 -9.38
CA ILE A 558 -12.28 15.93 -9.90
C ILE A 558 -10.76 16.00 -10.02
N ALA A 559 -10.08 15.10 -9.33
CA ALA A 559 -8.70 14.76 -9.60
C ALA A 559 -8.64 13.41 -10.32
N TYR A 560 -7.84 13.30 -11.38
CA TYR A 560 -7.70 12.06 -12.14
C TYR A 560 -6.24 11.77 -12.46
N THR A 561 -5.91 10.50 -12.58
CA THR A 561 -4.58 10.02 -12.97
C THR A 561 -4.71 8.80 -13.87
N SER A 562 -3.73 8.63 -14.75
CA SER A 562 -3.59 7.45 -15.59
C SER A 562 -2.13 7.02 -15.52
N GLU A 563 -1.85 5.73 -15.66
CA GLU A 563 -0.50 5.19 -15.51
C GLU A 563 0.51 5.85 -16.48
N ARG A 564 0.08 6.25 -17.69
CA ARG A 564 0.93 6.99 -18.64
C ARG A 564 1.13 8.48 -18.34
N SER A 565 0.26 9.10 -17.52
CA SER A 565 0.26 10.57 -17.39
C SER A 565 1.54 11.12 -16.76
N ILE A 566 2.22 10.32 -15.93
CA ILE A 566 3.51 10.70 -15.35
C ILE A 566 4.58 10.82 -16.45
N GLU A 567 4.66 9.84 -17.35
CA GLU A 567 5.62 9.84 -18.46
C GLU A 567 5.33 11.00 -19.43
N ASP A 568 4.05 11.19 -19.78
CA ASP A 568 3.63 12.26 -20.71
C ASP A 568 3.92 13.67 -20.15
N GLU A 569 3.69 13.92 -18.85
CA GLU A 569 3.96 15.22 -18.24
C GLU A 569 5.46 15.49 -18.06
N LEU A 570 6.27 14.46 -17.78
CA LEU A 570 7.73 14.58 -17.77
C LEU A 570 8.28 14.96 -19.16
N ASP A 571 7.80 14.30 -20.21
CA ASP A 571 8.19 14.60 -21.59
C ASP A 571 7.75 16.02 -22.01
N ARG A 572 6.57 16.48 -21.56
CA ARG A 572 6.07 17.84 -21.84
C ARG A 572 6.95 18.91 -21.19
N GLU A 573 7.33 18.73 -19.93
CA GLU A 573 8.20 19.68 -19.22
C GLU A 573 9.58 19.74 -19.86
N SER A 574 10.17 18.59 -20.20
CA SER A 574 11.48 18.55 -20.88
C SER A 574 11.47 19.31 -22.21
N GLN A 575 10.40 19.21 -23.01
CA GLN A 575 10.30 19.97 -24.27
C GLN A 575 10.20 21.48 -24.06
N SER A 576 9.56 21.94 -22.99
CA SER A 576 9.45 23.37 -22.67
C SER A 576 10.81 23.98 -22.34
N ASP A 577 11.66 23.23 -21.63
CA ASP A 577 12.97 23.69 -21.18
C ASP A 577 14.01 23.81 -22.31
N VAL A 578 13.85 23.06 -23.41
CA VAL A 578 14.76 23.13 -24.58
C VAL A 578 14.93 24.57 -25.08
N SER A 579 13.86 25.37 -25.08
CA SER A 579 13.91 26.76 -25.56
C SER A 579 14.79 27.65 -24.68
N THR A 580 14.63 27.55 -23.36
CA THR A 580 15.43 28.27 -22.36
C THR A 580 16.91 27.88 -22.44
N ILE A 581 17.18 26.59 -22.64
CA ILE A 581 18.54 26.05 -22.81
C ILE A 581 19.21 26.63 -24.07
N LEU A 582 18.52 26.70 -25.20
CA LEU A 582 19.09 27.29 -26.42
C LEU A 582 19.44 28.77 -26.25
N VAL A 583 18.61 29.53 -25.53
CA VAL A 583 18.88 30.95 -25.23
C VAL A 583 20.09 31.10 -24.31
N SER A 584 20.22 30.26 -23.29
CA SER A 584 21.37 30.32 -22.37
C SER A 584 22.68 30.00 -23.09
N TYR A 585 22.68 28.99 -23.96
CA TYR A 585 23.82 28.68 -24.83
C TYR A 585 24.18 29.85 -25.74
N PHE A 586 23.19 30.47 -26.39
CA PHE A 586 23.42 31.63 -27.25
C PHE A 586 24.09 32.79 -26.51
N ILE A 587 23.60 33.15 -25.32
CA ILE A 587 24.18 34.23 -24.50
C ILE A 587 25.60 33.89 -24.10
N MET A 588 25.85 32.65 -23.68
CA MET A 588 27.18 32.19 -23.30
C MET A 588 28.15 32.22 -24.49
N PHE A 589 27.72 31.84 -25.69
CA PHE A 589 28.52 31.97 -26.90
C PHE A 589 28.86 33.43 -27.23
N ALA A 590 27.88 34.32 -27.12
CA ALA A 590 28.10 35.76 -27.32
C ALA A 590 29.14 36.30 -26.32
N TYR A 591 29.05 35.90 -25.05
CA TYR A 591 30.02 36.26 -24.02
C TYR A 591 31.44 35.80 -24.35
N ILE A 592 31.62 34.54 -24.78
CA ILE A 592 32.94 33.98 -25.13
C ILE A 592 33.54 34.71 -26.33
N ALA A 593 32.74 34.94 -27.38
CA ALA A 593 33.18 35.62 -28.58
C ALA A 593 33.65 37.07 -28.31
N ILE A 594 32.99 37.77 -27.38
CA ILE A 594 33.33 39.15 -27.00
C ILE A 594 34.53 39.18 -26.02
N SER A 595 34.53 38.33 -24.99
CA SER A 595 35.54 38.36 -23.91
C SER A 595 36.96 37.99 -24.36
N LEU A 596 37.10 37.16 -25.40
CA LEU A 596 38.40 36.79 -25.98
C LEU A 596 39.04 37.91 -26.84
N GLY A 597 38.28 38.95 -27.19
CA GLY A 597 38.75 40.09 -27.97
C GLY A 597 39.40 41.18 -27.11
N ARG A 598 40.56 41.71 -27.54
CA ARG A 598 41.14 42.93 -26.97
C ARG A 598 40.69 44.15 -27.77
N PHE A 599 39.80 44.96 -27.19
CA PHE A 599 39.30 46.17 -27.84
C PHE A 599 40.13 47.39 -27.44
N THR A 600 41.14 47.76 -28.23
CA THR A 600 41.92 48.98 -27.99
C THR A 600 41.33 50.20 -28.71
N THR A 601 40.53 50.02 -29.76
CA THR A 601 39.93 51.13 -30.54
C THR A 601 38.63 50.71 -31.22
N CYS A 602 37.57 51.53 -31.11
CA CYS A 602 36.22 51.22 -31.59
C CYS A 602 36.11 51.08 -33.13
N SER A 603 36.94 51.79 -33.90
CA SER A 603 36.98 51.71 -35.36
C SER A 603 37.63 50.43 -35.91
N ARG A 604 38.37 49.68 -35.08
CA ARG A 604 38.99 48.39 -35.42
C ARG A 604 38.28 47.19 -34.78
N LEU A 605 37.10 47.40 -34.19
CA LEU A 605 36.36 46.38 -33.45
C LEU A 605 36.15 45.07 -34.23
N LEU A 606 35.81 45.15 -35.53
CA LEU A 606 35.61 43.95 -36.36
C LEU A 606 36.92 43.29 -36.83
N ILE A 607 38.05 43.99 -36.75
CA ILE A 607 39.37 43.48 -37.19
C ILE A 607 40.12 42.85 -36.00
N ASP A 608 39.99 43.46 -34.82
CA ASP A 608 40.65 42.99 -33.59
C ASP A 608 39.80 41.95 -32.83
N SER A 609 38.54 41.74 -33.23
CA SER A 609 37.68 40.73 -32.61
C SER A 609 38.10 39.31 -33.00
N LYS A 610 38.40 38.49 -31.99
CA LYS A 610 38.79 37.08 -32.14
C LYS A 610 37.57 36.16 -32.23
N VAL A 611 36.53 36.60 -32.93
CA VAL A 611 35.25 35.87 -33.05
C VAL A 611 35.46 34.48 -33.65
N THR A 612 36.33 34.34 -34.65
CA THR A 612 36.65 33.04 -35.26
C THR A 612 37.25 32.05 -34.27
N LEU A 613 38.06 32.54 -33.32
CA LEU A 613 38.69 31.73 -32.29
C LEU A 613 37.67 31.31 -31.22
N GLY A 614 36.81 32.23 -30.78
CA GLY A 614 35.71 31.93 -29.87
C GLY A 614 34.70 30.93 -30.46
N LEU A 615 34.31 31.13 -31.73
CA LEU A 615 33.43 30.21 -32.45
C LEU A 615 34.09 28.84 -32.66
N GLY A 616 35.37 28.81 -33.05
CA GLY A 616 36.12 27.57 -33.22
C GLY A 616 36.24 26.78 -31.91
N GLY A 617 36.54 27.47 -30.82
CA GLY A 617 36.63 26.87 -29.48
C GLY A 617 35.31 26.22 -29.03
N VAL A 618 34.21 26.95 -29.17
CA VAL A 618 32.86 26.43 -28.89
C VAL A 618 32.52 25.21 -29.75
N LEU A 619 32.80 25.27 -31.05
CA LEU A 619 32.53 24.14 -31.96
C LEU A 619 33.34 22.90 -31.60
N ILE A 620 34.59 23.06 -31.15
CA ILE A 620 35.43 21.95 -30.69
C ILE A 620 34.85 21.32 -29.42
N VAL A 621 34.39 22.14 -28.47
CA VAL A 621 33.71 21.65 -27.26
C VAL A 621 32.45 20.86 -27.62
N LEU A 622 31.57 21.40 -28.48
CA LEU A 622 30.36 20.69 -28.91
C LEU A 622 30.69 19.40 -29.68
N ALA A 623 31.73 19.43 -30.52
CA ALA A 623 32.23 18.25 -31.22
C ALA A 623 32.69 17.16 -30.22
N SER A 624 33.32 17.53 -29.11
CA SER A 624 33.74 16.56 -28.07
C SER A 624 32.54 15.86 -27.41
N VAL A 625 31.45 16.59 -27.15
CA VAL A 625 30.20 16.03 -26.62
C VAL A 625 29.60 15.06 -27.63
N VAL A 626 29.52 15.46 -28.90
CA VAL A 626 29.05 14.62 -30.02
C VAL A 626 29.88 13.34 -30.15
N CYS A 627 31.20 13.43 -30.04
CA CYS A 627 32.10 12.27 -30.09
C CYS A 627 31.88 11.31 -28.92
N SER A 628 31.76 11.83 -27.70
CA SER A 628 31.53 11.03 -26.50
C SER A 628 30.21 10.28 -26.59
N VAL A 629 29.13 11.01 -26.88
CA VAL A 629 27.78 10.45 -27.02
C VAL A 629 27.72 9.45 -28.19
N GLY A 630 28.38 9.75 -29.32
CA GLY A 630 28.47 8.85 -30.46
C GLY A 630 29.25 7.56 -30.15
N LEU A 631 30.38 7.67 -29.44
CA LEU A 631 31.16 6.51 -29.01
C LEU A 631 30.33 5.57 -28.12
N PHE A 632 29.60 6.10 -27.15
CA PHE A 632 28.70 5.29 -26.32
C PHE A 632 27.51 4.72 -27.10
N GLY A 633 27.04 5.44 -28.13
CA GLY A 633 26.08 4.92 -29.11
C GLY A 633 26.60 3.67 -29.84
N PHE A 634 27.88 3.63 -30.23
CA PHE A 634 28.48 2.41 -30.81
C PHE A 634 28.55 1.24 -29.83
N PHE A 635 28.76 1.51 -28.54
CA PHE A 635 28.75 0.48 -27.50
C PHE A 635 27.33 0.05 -27.09
N GLY A 636 26.29 0.68 -27.64
CA GLY A 636 24.89 0.35 -27.32
C GLY A 636 24.49 0.73 -25.89
N VAL A 637 25.18 1.69 -25.27
CA VAL A 637 24.80 2.20 -23.95
C VAL A 637 23.63 3.17 -24.12
N ALA A 638 22.55 2.95 -23.37
CA ALA A 638 21.40 3.83 -23.42
C ALA A 638 21.72 5.21 -22.83
N ALA A 639 21.32 6.27 -23.54
CA ALA A 639 21.42 7.65 -23.08
C ALA A 639 20.15 8.05 -22.33
N THR A 640 20.30 8.97 -21.38
CA THR A 640 19.19 9.54 -20.60
C THR A 640 18.99 11.00 -20.95
N LEU A 641 17.81 11.54 -20.66
CA LEU A 641 17.52 12.98 -20.84
C LEU A 641 18.49 13.86 -20.02
N ILE A 642 18.82 13.42 -18.80
CA ILE A 642 19.79 14.10 -17.92
C ILE A 642 21.16 14.26 -18.59
N ILE A 643 21.62 13.24 -19.31
CA ILE A 643 22.90 13.29 -20.04
C ILE A 643 22.86 14.36 -21.14
N MET A 644 21.75 14.44 -21.88
CA MET A 644 21.59 15.40 -22.98
C MET A 644 21.50 16.85 -22.50
N GLU A 645 21.02 17.07 -21.27
CA GLU A 645 20.88 18.40 -20.68
C GLU A 645 22.15 18.85 -19.92
N VAL A 646 22.70 18.01 -19.04
CA VAL A 646 23.74 18.41 -18.08
C VAL A 646 25.15 18.32 -18.67
N ILE A 647 25.46 17.29 -19.46
CA ILE A 647 26.82 17.07 -19.98
C ILE A 647 27.31 18.23 -20.86
N PRO A 648 26.53 18.74 -21.83
CA PRO A 648 27.04 19.82 -22.68
C PRO A 648 27.35 21.09 -21.89
N PHE A 649 26.63 21.37 -20.81
CA PHE A 649 26.90 22.52 -19.94
C PHE A 649 28.22 22.35 -19.17
N LEU A 650 28.42 21.19 -18.53
CA LEU A 650 29.64 20.89 -17.77
C LEU A 650 30.89 20.90 -18.67
N VAL A 651 30.81 20.23 -19.83
CA VAL A 651 31.93 20.14 -20.77
C VAL A 651 32.26 21.51 -21.37
N LEU A 652 31.25 22.35 -21.61
CA LEU A 652 31.47 23.70 -22.09
C LEU A 652 32.12 24.60 -21.05
N ALA A 653 31.69 24.55 -19.80
CA ALA A 653 32.31 25.33 -18.72
C ALA A 653 33.82 25.04 -18.61
N VAL A 654 34.21 23.76 -18.60
CA VAL A 654 35.62 23.35 -18.53
C VAL A 654 36.38 23.66 -19.83
N GLY A 655 35.78 23.37 -20.98
CA GLY A 655 36.42 23.55 -22.28
C GLY A 655 36.73 25.01 -22.59
N VAL A 656 35.80 25.92 -22.27
CA VAL A 656 35.96 27.35 -22.48
C VAL A 656 37.06 27.94 -21.60
N ASP A 657 37.17 27.51 -20.35
CA ASP A 657 38.22 27.96 -19.42
C ASP A 657 39.62 27.63 -19.97
N ASN A 658 39.83 26.40 -20.43
CA ASN A 658 41.10 25.97 -21.04
C ASN A 658 41.45 26.80 -22.28
N ILE A 659 40.47 27.09 -23.15
CA ILE A 659 40.68 27.94 -24.33
C ILE A 659 41.03 29.37 -23.90
N PHE A 660 40.33 29.89 -22.89
CA PHE A 660 40.54 31.24 -22.40
C PHE A 660 41.95 31.42 -21.83
N ILE A 661 42.41 30.48 -21.01
CA ILE A 661 43.77 30.47 -20.46
C ILE A 661 44.81 30.44 -21.59
N LEU A 662 44.71 29.50 -22.52
CA LEU A 662 45.69 29.34 -23.60
C LEU A 662 45.77 30.59 -24.51
N VAL A 663 44.62 31.15 -24.86
CA VAL A 663 44.56 32.36 -25.70
C VAL A 663 45.07 33.59 -24.97
N GLN A 664 44.76 33.75 -23.68
CA GLN A 664 45.26 34.88 -22.91
C GLN A 664 46.77 34.82 -22.68
N THR A 665 47.33 33.63 -22.41
CA THR A 665 48.78 33.45 -22.29
C THR A 665 49.48 33.80 -23.60
N SER A 666 48.95 33.32 -24.73
CA SER A 666 49.46 33.68 -26.08
C SER A 666 49.44 35.19 -26.35
N GLN A 667 48.44 35.91 -25.83
CA GLN A 667 48.33 37.35 -25.98
C GLN A 667 49.21 38.15 -25.01
N ARG A 668 49.63 37.55 -23.89
CA ARG A 668 50.47 38.20 -22.87
C ARG A 668 51.96 38.06 -23.21
N GLU A 669 52.35 36.95 -23.81
CA GLU A 669 53.75 36.71 -24.16
C GLU A 669 54.12 37.29 -25.53
N PRO A 670 55.07 38.24 -25.60
CA PRO A 670 55.56 38.73 -26.88
C PRO A 670 56.43 37.68 -27.57
N ARG A 671 56.31 37.60 -28.90
CA ARG A 671 57.18 36.77 -29.74
C ARG A 671 58.62 37.25 -29.67
N ARG A 672 59.58 36.33 -29.48
CA ARG A 672 61.02 36.66 -29.55
C ARG A 672 61.43 36.98 -31.01
N PRO A 673 62.43 37.86 -31.23
CA PRO A 673 62.77 38.32 -32.58
C PRO A 673 63.33 37.24 -33.52
N ASP A 674 63.90 36.17 -32.96
CA ASP A 674 64.50 35.01 -33.62
C ASP A 674 63.56 33.79 -33.73
N GLU A 675 62.34 33.90 -33.20
CA GLU A 675 61.39 32.80 -33.05
C GLU A 675 60.34 32.77 -34.18
N THR A 676 60.12 31.60 -34.77
CA THR A 676 59.03 31.40 -35.75
C THR A 676 57.66 31.37 -35.07
N ILE A 677 56.58 31.60 -35.83
CA ILE A 677 55.21 31.56 -35.27
C ILE A 677 54.89 30.19 -34.66
N ALA A 678 55.35 29.10 -35.27
CA ALA A 678 55.14 27.74 -34.74
C ALA A 678 55.91 27.49 -33.43
N GLN A 679 57.14 27.97 -33.33
CA GLN A 679 57.93 27.87 -32.09
C GLN A 679 57.33 28.71 -30.97
N HIS A 680 56.82 29.90 -31.29
CA HIS A 680 56.14 30.77 -30.33
C HIS A 680 54.84 30.13 -29.80
N ILE A 681 54.02 29.55 -30.68
CA ILE A 681 52.80 28.82 -30.27
C ILE A 681 53.15 27.56 -29.49
N GLY A 682 54.25 26.87 -29.80
CA GLY A 682 54.70 25.72 -29.00
C GLY A 682 55.19 26.14 -27.61
N ARG A 683 55.89 27.28 -27.50
CA ARG A 683 56.39 27.79 -26.22
C ARG A 683 55.29 28.33 -25.31
N THR A 684 54.19 28.81 -25.91
CA THR A 684 53.01 29.31 -25.21
C THR A 684 52.19 28.13 -24.70
#